data_AF-A0A956VYI6-F1
#
_entry.id   AF-A0A956VYI6-F1
#
_cell.length_a   1.000
_cell.length_b   1.000
_cell.length_c   1.000
_cell.angle_alpha   90.00
_cell.angle_beta   90.00
_cell.angle_gamma   90.00
#
_symmetry.space_group_name_H-M   'P 1'
#
loop_
_entity.id
_entity.type
_entity.pdbx_description
1 polymer ?
#
loop_
_entity_poly.entity_id
_entity_poly.type
_entity_poly.pdbx_seq_one_letter_code
_entity_poly.pdbx_strand_id
1 'polypeptide(L)'
;MARRLTGSIRDLDGRFEASVPERRGAKQRVYAYFATRAAAERWCADAVAALYSDDPVPIPEGPVPAAPPAASVGDTAGPERHYFARGARAWHTERYVQMRTAQPERAKKTDDMMRLHIVPFFTTTTARPDQLTRTVVIDFLLRLTGARDARYPIADATAIAGRSERSIRRLIEGGDLPVAGTDATGRRLIRLHDLEAALGVPRLRAAYSLATVQEIFKTFRQIEKYLVAQRVLDRAVSDGLSIPRIDDAALRRPRRTERDCVPMTDVVVIAERLHIVYQLVLWLLRICGLRISEAYGIRVGDMLDYGGEGHHGVIAIERQGGRAFLVYDENGNVVQTTEKDALKTEGSVRVLVAPRPLMTLIRLVIDVFHTDPGTGRVDLDARLVPGLRQPHSGGQASFRSALTKALGAAAEDGDIESMFRPHDLRAGLITDLSATDVNEIVRRQFVGHRPGSDVHSGYIRRSRDLSSFDAVADEIEGSILASVGTLIIPTSSFPQFGRNHPIRPHIDDVRCQLIEAGALTETLDHDSAEPLLDAAEVALELGCHESHARRLMRRGVLRADDRTGQRRVALSEIEAFRAAKLPNLRDVAERHQVDYHRLYRTVDQLGIELERDPVTDDFAIDPAAEAALLAELRRVDALRARACTVADAARRLRKAHSTVRLLVRRGELDVDSETDASGARYITQESHDRYLGICMALHRPWQAGRPSRATPGRRRA
;
A
#
# COMPACT_ATOMS: atom_id res chain seq x y z
N MET A 1 -25.40 20.97 -57.55
CA MET A 1 -26.14 21.96 -56.75
C MET A 1 -25.87 21.70 -55.28
N ALA A 2 -25.30 22.65 -54.54
CA ALA A 2 -25.02 22.48 -53.10
C ALA A 2 -26.34 22.40 -52.32
N ARG A 3 -26.46 21.44 -51.39
CA ARG A 3 -27.63 21.34 -50.49
C ARG A 3 -27.79 22.67 -49.73
N ARG A 4 -29.01 23.21 -49.66
CA ARG A 4 -29.31 24.41 -48.85
C ARG A 4 -28.93 24.15 -47.39
N LEU A 5 -28.26 25.12 -46.78
CA LEU A 5 -27.88 25.04 -45.36
C LEU A 5 -29.17 25.09 -44.54
N THR A 6 -29.36 24.12 -43.65
CA THR A 6 -30.54 24.05 -42.78
C THR A 6 -30.12 23.83 -41.32
N GLY A 7 -30.82 24.49 -40.41
CA GLY A 7 -30.73 24.19 -38.98
C GLY A 7 -31.49 22.92 -38.63
N SER A 8 -31.18 22.30 -37.50
CA SER A 8 -31.93 21.17 -36.96
C SER A 8 -32.54 21.54 -35.61
N ILE A 9 -33.78 21.11 -35.36
CA ILE A 9 -34.48 21.35 -34.11
C ILE A 9 -34.89 20.01 -33.51
N ARG A 10 -34.59 19.81 -32.24
CA ARG A 10 -34.91 18.61 -31.47
C ARG A 10 -35.77 18.98 -30.27
N ASP A 11 -36.85 18.23 -30.07
CA ASP A 11 -37.68 18.33 -28.86
C ASP A 11 -37.01 17.57 -27.70
N LEU A 12 -36.93 18.20 -26.54
CA LEU A 12 -36.31 17.70 -25.32
C LEU A 12 -37.24 17.97 -24.12
N ASP A 13 -38.33 17.21 -24.01
CA ASP A 13 -39.30 17.21 -22.89
C ASP A 13 -39.52 18.60 -22.25
N GLY A 14 -40.22 19.47 -22.97
CA GLY A 14 -40.60 20.81 -22.51
C GLY A 14 -39.64 21.94 -22.88
N ARG A 15 -38.60 21.66 -23.68
CA ARG A 15 -37.71 22.64 -24.31
C ARG A 15 -37.25 22.18 -25.69
N PHE A 16 -36.82 23.12 -26.52
CA PHE A 16 -36.39 22.86 -27.90
C PHE A 16 -34.90 23.18 -28.05
N GLU A 17 -34.11 22.22 -28.53
CA GLU A 17 -32.71 22.40 -28.91
C GLU A 17 -32.63 22.69 -30.41
N ALA A 18 -32.11 23.85 -30.78
CA ALA A 18 -31.79 24.23 -32.15
C ALA A 18 -30.28 24.11 -32.40
N SER A 19 -29.86 23.72 -33.60
CA SER A 19 -28.45 23.72 -33.96
C SER A 19 -28.19 24.10 -35.42
N VAL A 20 -27.09 24.81 -35.65
CA VAL A 20 -26.56 25.16 -36.98
C VAL A 20 -25.04 24.92 -37.03
N PRO A 21 -24.41 24.78 -38.20
CA PRO A 21 -22.94 24.77 -38.31
C PRO A 21 -22.32 26.08 -37.76
N GLU A 22 -21.13 26.00 -37.16
CA GLU A 22 -20.42 27.19 -36.63
C GLU A 22 -20.02 28.19 -37.74
N ARG A 23 -19.70 27.66 -38.91
CA ARG A 23 -19.38 28.40 -40.14
C ARG A 23 -19.73 27.52 -41.34
N ARG A 24 -19.89 28.11 -42.52
CA ARG A 24 -20.28 27.38 -43.73
C ARG A 24 -19.29 26.25 -44.03
N GLY A 25 -19.77 24.99 -44.03
CA GLY A 25 -18.95 23.79 -44.24
C GLY A 25 -18.27 23.20 -42.99
N ALA A 26 -18.45 23.80 -41.80
CA ALA A 26 -17.90 23.25 -40.57
C ALA A 26 -18.59 21.95 -40.12
N LYS A 27 -17.79 21.03 -39.56
CA LYS A 27 -18.30 19.83 -38.87
C LYS A 27 -18.83 20.15 -37.46
N GLN A 28 -18.34 21.24 -36.85
CA GLN A 28 -18.78 21.70 -35.53
C GLN A 28 -20.09 22.50 -35.66
N ARG A 29 -20.97 22.34 -34.67
CA ARG A 29 -22.30 22.96 -34.63
C ARG A 29 -22.44 23.83 -33.39
N VAL A 30 -23.11 24.95 -33.54
CA VAL A 30 -23.57 25.82 -32.46
C VAL A 30 -24.96 25.34 -32.05
N TYR A 31 -25.19 25.22 -30.74
CA TYR A 31 -26.45 24.76 -30.17
C TYR A 31 -27.08 25.87 -29.34
N ALA A 32 -28.40 25.99 -29.39
CA ALA A 32 -29.18 26.96 -28.63
C ALA A 32 -30.47 26.30 -28.10
N TYR A 33 -30.94 26.71 -26.93
CA TYR A 33 -32.11 26.11 -26.27
C TYR A 33 -33.22 27.14 -26.08
N PHE A 34 -34.46 26.75 -26.36
CA PHE A 34 -35.62 27.63 -26.36
C PHE A 34 -36.79 27.01 -25.61
N ALA A 35 -37.54 27.86 -24.90
CA ALA A 35 -38.77 27.45 -24.22
C ALA A 35 -39.92 27.11 -25.19
N THR A 36 -39.86 27.61 -26.42
CA THR A 36 -40.89 27.37 -27.44
C THR A 36 -40.25 27.00 -28.77
N ARG A 37 -40.93 26.12 -29.53
CA ARG A 37 -40.50 25.71 -30.87
C ARG A 37 -40.36 26.89 -31.82
N ALA A 38 -41.28 27.85 -31.73
CA ALA A 38 -41.27 29.06 -32.55
C ALA A 38 -40.00 29.92 -32.32
N ALA A 39 -39.48 29.98 -31.09
CA ALA A 39 -38.23 30.69 -30.82
C ALA A 39 -37.00 29.94 -31.36
N ALA A 40 -37.00 28.60 -31.30
CA ALA A 40 -35.97 27.77 -31.92
C ALA A 40 -35.95 27.90 -33.45
N GLU A 41 -37.13 27.97 -34.07
CA GLU A 41 -37.29 28.14 -35.52
C GLU A 41 -36.81 29.52 -35.98
N ARG A 42 -37.17 30.59 -35.27
CA ARG A 42 -36.67 31.94 -35.55
C ARG A 42 -35.14 32.02 -35.47
N TRP A 43 -34.56 31.54 -34.38
CA TRP A 43 -33.11 31.55 -34.22
C TRP A 43 -32.39 30.73 -35.30
N CYS A 44 -32.92 29.56 -35.67
CA CYS A 44 -32.37 28.78 -36.78
C CYS A 44 -32.39 29.56 -38.10
N ALA A 45 -33.46 30.30 -38.37
CA ALA A 45 -33.57 31.13 -39.57
C ALA A 45 -32.54 32.27 -39.57
N ASP A 46 -32.44 33.00 -38.46
CA ASP A 46 -31.49 34.11 -38.29
C ASP A 46 -30.04 33.64 -38.37
N ALA A 47 -29.74 32.49 -37.76
CA ALA A 47 -28.42 31.88 -37.78
C ALA A 47 -28.03 31.34 -39.16
N VAL A 48 -28.97 30.76 -39.91
CA VAL A 48 -28.73 30.36 -41.30
C VAL A 48 -28.50 31.59 -42.18
N ALA A 49 -29.25 32.68 -41.98
CA ALA A 49 -29.07 33.93 -42.71
C ALA A 49 -27.68 34.55 -42.43
N ALA A 50 -27.25 34.62 -41.16
CA ALA A 50 -25.92 35.08 -40.79
C ALA A 50 -24.81 34.27 -41.47
N LEU A 51 -24.94 32.93 -41.52
CA LEU A 51 -23.99 32.05 -42.19
C LEU A 51 -23.95 32.19 -43.72
N TYR A 52 -25.00 32.74 -44.35
CA TYR A 52 -24.99 33.10 -45.77
C TYR A 52 -24.32 34.45 -46.02
N SER A 53 -24.29 35.32 -45.02
CA SER A 53 -23.66 36.65 -45.05
C SER A 53 -22.24 36.69 -44.48
N ASP A 54 -21.67 35.53 -44.10
CA ASP A 54 -20.39 35.40 -43.37
C ASP A 54 -20.35 36.15 -42.03
N ASP A 55 -21.51 36.43 -41.45
CA ASP A 55 -21.66 37.02 -40.11
C ASP A 55 -21.59 35.93 -39.01
N PRO A 56 -21.17 36.29 -37.78
CA PRO A 56 -21.18 35.37 -36.66
C PRO A 56 -22.60 34.91 -36.33
N VAL A 57 -22.76 33.62 -36.00
CA VAL A 57 -24.04 33.04 -35.56
C VAL A 57 -24.56 33.82 -34.35
N PRO A 58 -25.81 34.34 -34.39
CA PRO A 58 -26.36 35.15 -33.32
C PRO A 58 -26.44 34.36 -32.01
N ILE A 59 -26.01 34.99 -30.91
CA ILE A 59 -26.10 34.41 -29.58
C ILE A 59 -27.56 34.50 -29.13
N PRO A 60 -28.22 33.39 -28.75
CA PRO A 60 -29.63 33.42 -28.34
C PRO A 60 -29.80 34.26 -27.07
N GLU A 61 -30.64 35.30 -27.16
CA GLU A 61 -31.11 36.05 -26.01
C GLU A 61 -32.00 35.14 -25.14
N GLY A 62 -31.42 34.60 -24.07
CA GLY A 62 -32.21 33.89 -23.08
C GLY A 62 -33.10 34.86 -22.29
N PRO A 63 -34.22 34.41 -21.70
CA PRO A 63 -34.94 35.23 -20.73
C PRO A 63 -33.97 35.67 -19.64
N VAL A 64 -33.85 36.98 -19.43
CA VAL A 64 -33.04 37.59 -18.36
C VAL A 64 -33.61 37.10 -17.03
N PRO A 65 -32.90 36.24 -16.28
CA PRO A 65 -33.30 35.93 -14.91
C PRO A 65 -33.07 37.20 -14.09
N ALA A 66 -34.00 37.50 -13.17
CA ALA A 66 -33.78 38.54 -12.18
C ALA A 66 -32.40 38.33 -11.54
N ALA A 67 -31.60 39.40 -11.50
CA ALA A 67 -30.26 39.37 -10.94
C ALA A 67 -30.30 38.70 -9.55
N PRO A 68 -29.46 37.69 -9.29
CA PRO A 68 -29.38 37.14 -7.94
C PRO A 68 -28.99 38.28 -6.99
N PRO A 69 -29.58 38.33 -5.78
CA PRO A 69 -29.24 39.37 -4.82
C PRO A 69 -27.73 39.33 -4.58
N ALA A 70 -27.10 40.51 -4.58
CA ALA A 70 -25.68 40.67 -4.32
C ALA A 70 -25.31 39.87 -3.06
N ALA A 71 -24.42 38.89 -3.22
CA ALA A 71 -23.92 38.12 -2.10
C ALA A 71 -23.31 39.10 -1.08
N SER A 72 -23.91 39.18 0.10
CA SER A 72 -23.37 39.97 1.21
C SER A 72 -21.96 39.48 1.52
N VAL A 73 -21.04 40.43 1.68
CA VAL A 73 -19.57 40.30 1.80
C VAL A 73 -19.11 39.47 3.03
N GLY A 74 -19.99 38.76 3.74
CA GLY A 74 -19.68 38.08 5.00
C GLY A 74 -19.83 36.55 5.06
N ASP A 75 -20.31 35.87 4.00
CA ASP A 75 -20.92 34.53 4.20
C ASP A 75 -20.22 33.33 3.50
N THR A 76 -18.90 33.39 3.33
CA THR A 76 -18.07 32.38 2.63
C THR A 76 -17.34 31.37 3.54
N ALA A 77 -17.68 31.28 4.83
CA ALA A 77 -16.85 30.53 5.80
C ALA A 77 -16.87 28.99 5.66
N GLY A 78 -17.69 28.41 4.78
CA GLY A 78 -17.78 26.95 4.57
C GLY A 78 -17.56 26.53 3.12
N PRO A 79 -16.80 25.44 2.85
CA PRO A 79 -16.60 24.92 1.49
C PRO A 79 -17.91 24.54 0.80
N GLU A 80 -18.99 24.28 1.54
CA GLU A 80 -20.30 23.95 0.99
C GLU A 80 -21.05 25.15 0.38
N ARG A 81 -20.66 26.38 0.73
CA ARG A 81 -21.26 27.62 0.18
C ARG A 81 -20.47 28.19 -1.00
N HIS A 82 -19.25 27.71 -1.23
CA HIS A 82 -18.38 28.20 -2.31
C HIS A 82 -18.88 27.77 -3.70
N TYR A 83 -18.94 28.71 -4.66
CA TYR A 83 -19.51 28.47 -6.00
C TYR A 83 -18.86 27.28 -6.71
N PHE A 84 -17.52 27.19 -6.64
CA PHE A 84 -16.77 26.14 -7.33
C PHE A 84 -17.02 24.77 -6.68
N ALA A 85 -17.04 24.69 -5.35
CA ALA A 85 -17.25 23.44 -4.64
C ALA A 85 -18.66 22.90 -4.86
N ARG A 86 -19.67 23.78 -4.85
CA ARG A 86 -21.04 23.44 -5.21
C ARG A 86 -21.15 22.94 -6.64
N GLY A 87 -20.57 23.66 -7.60
CA GLY A 87 -20.60 23.26 -9.00
C GLY A 87 -19.85 21.96 -9.28
N ALA A 88 -18.72 21.72 -8.61
CA ALA A 88 -17.98 20.47 -8.73
C ALA A 88 -18.78 19.28 -8.16
N ARG A 89 -19.43 19.44 -7.00
CA ARG A 89 -20.33 18.42 -6.43
C ARG A 89 -21.57 18.19 -7.29
N ALA A 90 -22.18 19.25 -7.82
CA ALA A 90 -23.33 19.16 -8.72
C ALA A 90 -22.95 18.42 -10.02
N TRP A 91 -21.83 18.79 -10.64
CA TRP A 91 -21.28 18.10 -11.80
C TRP A 91 -21.06 16.61 -11.54
N HIS A 92 -20.43 16.27 -10.41
CA HIS A 92 -20.17 14.89 -10.04
C HIS A 92 -21.46 14.11 -9.83
N THR A 93 -22.41 14.68 -9.09
CA THR A 93 -23.73 14.09 -8.82
C THR A 93 -24.50 13.85 -10.12
N GLU A 94 -24.60 14.86 -10.98
CA GLU A 94 -25.29 14.74 -12.26
C GLU A 94 -24.63 13.66 -13.14
N ARG A 95 -23.30 13.71 -13.28
CA ARG A 95 -22.57 12.82 -14.17
C ARG A 95 -22.53 11.37 -13.71
N TYR A 96 -22.30 11.13 -12.42
CA TYR A 96 -22.00 9.79 -11.88
C TYR A 96 -23.15 9.18 -11.09
N VAL A 97 -24.00 9.99 -10.44
CA VAL A 97 -25.14 9.50 -9.65
C VAL A 97 -26.42 9.46 -10.50
N GLN A 98 -26.77 10.59 -11.14
CA GLN A 98 -28.02 10.71 -11.90
C GLN A 98 -27.91 10.04 -13.27
N MET A 99 -26.92 10.42 -14.07
CA MET A 99 -26.73 9.87 -15.42
C MET A 99 -26.03 8.51 -15.43
N ARG A 100 -25.40 8.10 -14.31
CA ARG A 100 -24.61 6.87 -14.17
C ARG A 100 -23.64 6.63 -15.34
N THR A 101 -23.06 7.70 -15.89
CA THR A 101 -22.22 7.63 -17.11
C THR A 101 -20.93 6.84 -16.94
N ALA A 102 -20.59 6.44 -15.72
CA ALA A 102 -19.44 5.58 -15.46
C ALA A 102 -19.64 4.65 -14.25
N GLN A 103 -18.71 3.71 -14.15
CA GLN A 103 -18.63 2.72 -13.07
C GLN A 103 -18.34 3.39 -11.71
N PRO A 104 -18.84 2.83 -10.58
CA PRO A 104 -18.66 3.40 -9.24
C PRO A 104 -17.20 3.69 -8.87
N GLU A 105 -16.26 2.85 -9.28
CA GLU A 105 -14.82 3.08 -9.02
C GLU A 105 -14.30 4.37 -9.68
N ARG A 106 -14.79 4.68 -10.89
CA ARG A 106 -14.42 5.91 -11.57
C ARG A 106 -15.07 7.12 -10.90
N ALA A 107 -16.31 6.98 -10.46
CA ALA A 107 -17.00 8.01 -9.67
C ALA A 107 -16.22 8.31 -8.37
N LYS A 108 -15.83 7.28 -7.63
CA LYS A 108 -15.01 7.39 -6.41
C LYS A 108 -13.64 8.00 -6.68
N LYS A 109 -12.92 7.52 -7.70
CA LYS A 109 -11.61 8.07 -8.09
C LYS A 109 -11.71 9.57 -8.43
N THR A 110 -12.75 9.96 -9.18
CA THR A 110 -12.99 11.36 -9.53
C THR A 110 -13.37 12.20 -8.31
N ASP A 111 -14.19 11.66 -7.40
CA ASP A 111 -14.51 12.32 -6.12
C ASP A 111 -13.26 12.54 -5.26
N ASP A 112 -12.41 11.52 -5.12
CA ASP A 112 -11.14 11.63 -4.40
C ASP A 112 -10.23 12.70 -5.03
N MET A 113 -10.12 12.76 -6.36
CA MET A 113 -9.37 13.83 -7.04
C MET A 113 -9.94 15.22 -6.74
N MET A 114 -11.27 15.36 -6.73
CA MET A 114 -11.95 16.60 -6.39
C MET A 114 -11.67 17.00 -4.95
N ARG A 115 -11.87 16.08 -4.01
CA ARG A 115 -11.74 16.30 -2.56
C ARG A 115 -10.31 16.56 -2.13
N LEU A 116 -9.33 15.88 -2.73
CA LEU A 116 -7.92 15.97 -2.31
C LEU A 116 -7.15 17.08 -3.01
N HIS A 117 -7.51 17.43 -4.25
CA HIS A 117 -6.68 18.31 -5.07
C HIS A 117 -7.42 19.53 -5.61
N ILE A 118 -8.58 19.33 -6.24
CA ILE A 118 -9.23 20.39 -7.01
C ILE A 118 -9.98 21.36 -6.10
N VAL A 119 -10.97 20.85 -5.35
CA VAL A 119 -11.86 21.69 -4.53
C VAL A 119 -11.08 22.48 -3.47
N PRO A 120 -10.19 21.88 -2.65
CA PRO A 120 -9.46 22.63 -1.63
C PRO A 120 -8.63 23.79 -2.19
N PHE A 121 -8.02 23.61 -3.35
CA PHE A 121 -7.24 24.67 -4.00
C PHE A 121 -8.15 25.84 -4.39
N PHE A 122 -9.19 25.59 -5.18
CA PHE A 122 -10.03 26.67 -5.70
C PHE A 122 -10.89 27.34 -4.62
N THR A 123 -11.30 26.63 -3.56
CA THR A 123 -12.01 27.25 -2.43
C THR A 123 -11.13 28.17 -1.60
N THR A 124 -9.81 27.99 -1.64
CA THR A 124 -8.86 28.83 -0.89
C THR A 124 -8.37 30.00 -1.74
N THR A 125 -8.26 29.81 -3.05
CA THR A 125 -7.70 30.81 -3.98
C THR A 125 -8.76 31.73 -4.59
N THR A 126 -10.02 31.29 -4.65
CA THR A 126 -11.14 32.07 -5.17
C THR A 126 -12.25 32.14 -4.14
N ALA A 127 -12.98 33.24 -4.11
CA ALA A 127 -14.21 33.44 -3.36
C ALA A 127 -15.41 33.69 -4.29
N ARG A 128 -15.15 34.25 -5.48
CA ARG A 128 -16.16 34.57 -6.50
C ARG A 128 -15.78 34.00 -7.88
N PRO A 129 -16.76 33.74 -8.76
CA PRO A 129 -16.50 33.18 -10.09
C PRO A 129 -15.53 34.00 -10.96
N ASP A 130 -15.60 35.33 -10.90
CA ASP A 130 -14.74 36.25 -11.66
C ASP A 130 -13.25 36.17 -11.26
N GLN A 131 -12.95 35.62 -10.08
CA GLN A 131 -11.58 35.42 -9.60
C GLN A 131 -10.93 34.15 -10.15
N LEU A 132 -11.70 33.24 -10.77
CA LEU A 132 -11.14 32.09 -11.47
C LEU A 132 -10.52 32.54 -12.79
N THR A 133 -9.30 33.06 -12.70
CA THR A 133 -8.56 33.54 -13.85
C THR A 133 -7.61 32.47 -14.39
N ARG A 134 -7.08 32.71 -15.59
CA ARG A 134 -6.05 31.86 -16.19
C ARG A 134 -4.82 31.73 -15.28
N THR A 135 -4.43 32.81 -14.59
CA THR A 135 -3.31 32.82 -13.63
C THR A 135 -3.54 31.86 -12.48
N VAL A 136 -4.75 31.82 -11.92
CA VAL A 136 -5.11 30.89 -10.84
C VAL A 136 -4.99 29.43 -11.30
N VAL A 137 -5.40 29.13 -12.54
CA VAL A 137 -5.25 27.77 -13.10
C VAL A 137 -3.79 27.43 -13.39
N ILE A 138 -2.96 28.40 -13.77
CA ILE A 138 -1.51 28.19 -13.92
C ILE A 138 -0.89 27.86 -12.55
N ASP A 139 -1.22 28.62 -11.49
CA ASP A 139 -0.75 28.36 -10.13
C ASP A 139 -1.16 26.96 -9.64
N PHE A 140 -2.38 26.53 -9.96
CA PHE A 140 -2.85 25.16 -9.69
C PHE A 140 -1.97 24.12 -10.37
N LEU A 141 -1.66 24.29 -11.66
CA LEU A 141 -0.82 23.36 -12.41
C LEU A 141 0.62 23.34 -11.89
N LEU A 142 1.19 24.50 -11.57
CA LEU A 142 2.54 24.61 -10.98
C LEU A 142 2.62 23.87 -9.64
N ARG A 143 1.58 23.96 -8.81
CA ARG A 143 1.50 23.22 -7.55
C ARG A 143 1.44 21.71 -7.78
N LEU A 144 0.66 21.24 -8.76
CA LEU A 144 0.58 19.81 -9.07
C LEU A 144 1.89 19.24 -9.64
N THR A 145 2.62 20.02 -10.41
CA THR A 145 3.90 19.61 -10.99
C THR A 145 5.08 19.80 -10.05
N GLY A 146 4.87 20.39 -8.86
CA GLY A 146 5.95 20.71 -7.93
C GLY A 146 6.95 21.69 -8.52
N ALA A 147 6.50 22.61 -9.37
CA ALA A 147 7.38 23.62 -9.95
C ALA A 147 8.02 24.49 -8.84
N ARG A 148 9.26 24.91 -9.04
CA ARG A 148 10.02 25.70 -8.05
C ARG A 148 9.35 27.02 -7.67
N ASP A 149 8.59 27.60 -8.60
CA ASP A 149 7.83 28.83 -8.37
C ASP A 149 6.43 28.59 -7.78
N ALA A 150 6.06 27.33 -7.54
CA ALA A 150 4.79 26.99 -6.91
C ALA A 150 4.72 27.55 -5.49
N ARG A 151 3.56 28.14 -5.16
CA ARG A 151 3.30 28.80 -3.90
C ARG A 151 2.48 27.90 -2.99
N TYR A 152 2.92 27.76 -1.75
CA TYR A 152 2.29 26.91 -0.74
C TYR A 152 1.94 27.72 0.51
N PRO A 153 0.75 27.51 1.11
CA PRO A 153 0.46 27.89 2.48
C PRO A 153 1.47 27.25 3.45
N ILE A 154 1.72 27.91 4.58
CA ILE A 154 2.63 27.38 5.63
C ILE A 154 2.23 25.95 6.04
N ALA A 155 0.93 25.66 6.20
CA ALA A 155 0.46 24.33 6.56
C ALA A 155 0.87 23.26 5.53
N ASP A 156 0.79 23.55 4.24
CA ASP A 156 1.21 22.61 3.19
C ASP A 156 2.73 22.45 3.18
N ALA A 157 3.46 23.55 3.41
CA ALA A 157 4.91 23.53 3.54
C ALA A 157 5.40 22.65 4.70
N THR A 158 4.66 22.59 5.81
CA THR A 158 5.01 21.69 6.93
C THR A 158 4.97 20.22 6.53
N ALA A 159 3.93 19.81 5.80
CA ALA A 159 3.79 18.45 5.30
C ALA A 159 4.87 18.12 4.26
N ILE A 160 5.17 19.07 3.37
CA ILE A 160 6.19 18.91 2.32
C ILE A 160 7.59 18.80 2.94
N ALA A 161 7.91 19.65 3.92
CA ALA A 161 9.22 19.69 4.57
C ALA A 161 9.40 18.63 5.68
N GLY A 162 8.32 17.97 6.11
CA GLY A 162 8.35 17.09 7.29
C GLY A 162 8.72 17.82 8.59
N ARG A 163 8.35 19.11 8.71
CA ARG A 163 8.69 19.97 9.86
C ARG A 163 7.45 20.55 10.51
N SER A 164 7.56 20.95 11.78
CA SER A 164 6.46 21.61 12.48
C SER A 164 6.19 23.03 11.96
N GLU A 165 4.94 23.49 12.08
CA GLU A 165 4.53 24.84 11.68
C GLU A 165 5.35 25.93 12.38
N ARG A 166 5.66 25.72 13.67
CA ARG A 166 6.50 26.63 14.46
C ARG A 166 7.92 26.74 13.88
N SER A 167 8.46 25.66 13.33
CA SER A 167 9.78 25.69 12.68
C SER A 167 9.76 26.53 11.41
N ILE A 168 8.72 26.38 10.58
CA ILE A 168 8.60 27.16 9.34
C ILE A 168 8.35 28.64 9.65
N ARG A 169 7.51 28.95 10.65
CA ARG A 169 7.27 30.34 11.09
C ARG A 169 8.55 31.00 11.62
N ARG A 170 9.40 30.28 12.36
CA ARG A 170 10.69 30.79 12.82
C ARG A 170 11.62 31.18 11.67
N LEU A 171 11.65 30.40 10.58
CA LEU A 171 12.44 30.76 9.39
C LEU A 171 11.92 32.04 8.74
N ILE A 172 10.59 32.24 8.72
CA ILE A 172 9.99 33.47 8.20
C ILE A 172 10.30 34.66 9.12
N GLU A 173 10.16 34.50 10.43
CA GLU A 173 10.44 35.54 11.43
C GLU A 173 11.93 35.91 11.49
N GLY A 174 12.81 34.94 11.27
CA GLY A 174 14.26 35.13 11.17
C GLY A 174 14.75 35.73 9.86
N GLY A 175 13.88 35.85 8.85
CA GLY A 175 14.22 36.37 7.52
C GLY A 175 14.85 35.35 6.56
N ASP A 176 15.07 34.12 7.01
CA ASP A 176 15.67 33.03 6.22
C ASP A 176 14.72 32.46 5.16
N LEU A 177 13.41 32.67 5.31
CA LEU A 177 12.38 32.19 4.38
C LEU A 177 11.44 33.34 3.93
N PRO A 178 11.56 33.84 2.69
CA PRO A 178 10.73 34.93 2.19
C PRO A 178 9.26 34.52 1.99
N VAL A 179 8.36 35.47 2.28
CA VAL A 179 6.92 35.33 2.02
C VAL A 179 6.62 35.87 0.62
N ALA A 180 6.13 34.99 -0.25
CA ALA A 180 5.87 35.28 -1.65
C ALA A 180 4.50 35.94 -1.92
N GLY A 181 3.68 36.10 -0.88
CA GLY A 181 2.38 36.76 -0.94
C GLY A 181 1.43 36.26 0.15
N THR A 182 0.15 36.64 0.03
CA THR A 182 -0.95 36.10 0.83
C THR A 182 -2.06 35.58 -0.07
N ASP A 183 -2.78 34.54 0.37
CA ASP A 183 -3.98 34.06 -0.32
C ASP A 183 -5.21 34.91 -0.01
N ALA A 184 -6.35 34.58 -0.62
CA ALA A 184 -7.61 35.30 -0.42
C ALA A 184 -8.14 35.22 1.04
N THR A 185 -7.61 34.30 1.84
CA THR A 185 -7.93 34.14 3.27
C THR A 185 -6.91 34.85 4.19
N GLY A 186 -5.93 35.56 3.61
CA GLY A 186 -4.87 36.26 4.34
C GLY A 186 -3.72 35.36 4.80
N ARG A 187 -3.67 34.09 4.38
CA ARG A 187 -2.59 33.17 4.78
C ARG A 187 -1.33 33.46 3.96
N ARG A 188 -0.18 33.49 4.63
CA ARG A 188 1.13 33.67 3.99
C ARG A 188 1.45 32.49 3.08
N LEU A 189 1.92 32.81 1.87
CA LEU A 189 2.36 31.85 0.88
C LEU A 189 3.88 31.92 0.73
N ILE A 190 4.53 30.78 0.59
CA ILE A 190 5.98 30.66 0.35
C ILE A 190 6.23 29.88 -0.94
N ARG A 191 7.34 30.16 -1.66
CA ARG A 191 7.70 29.37 -2.85
C ARG A 191 8.45 28.12 -2.45
N LEU A 192 8.34 27.08 -3.29
CA LEU A 192 9.04 25.83 -3.04
C LEU A 192 10.56 26.00 -3.04
N HIS A 193 11.13 26.76 -3.99
CA HIS A 193 12.58 26.97 -4.02
C HIS A 193 13.11 27.75 -2.81
N ASP A 194 12.34 28.71 -2.32
CA ASP A 194 12.69 29.47 -1.11
C ASP A 194 12.72 28.54 0.11
N LEU A 195 11.77 27.59 0.19
CA LEU A 195 11.73 26.57 1.23
C LEU A 195 12.88 25.56 1.11
N GLU A 196 13.23 25.13 -0.11
CA GLU A 196 14.39 24.26 -0.37
C GLU A 196 15.69 24.94 0.07
N ALA A 197 15.87 26.21 -0.32
CA ALA A 197 17.03 27.02 0.05
C ALA A 197 17.14 27.22 1.57
N ALA A 198 16.05 27.61 2.23
CA ALA A 198 16.02 27.85 3.68
C ALA A 198 16.30 26.59 4.51
N LEU A 199 16.01 25.41 3.97
CA LEU A 199 16.20 24.13 4.66
C LEU A 199 17.50 23.42 4.27
N GLY A 200 18.25 23.94 3.30
CA GLY A 200 19.46 23.30 2.77
C GLY A 200 19.19 21.91 2.16
N VAL A 201 17.94 21.60 1.82
CA VAL A 201 17.59 20.34 1.15
C VAL A 201 17.44 20.60 -0.33
N PRO A 202 18.17 19.85 -1.17
CA PRO A 202 18.19 20.15 -2.60
C PRO A 202 16.82 19.96 -3.27
N ARG A 203 15.93 19.12 -2.69
CA ARG A 203 14.64 18.75 -3.30
C ARG A 203 13.60 18.28 -2.28
N LEU A 204 12.48 18.98 -2.17
CA LEU A 204 11.30 18.48 -1.43
C LEU A 204 10.33 17.80 -2.39
N ARG A 205 9.83 16.62 -2.02
CA ARG A 205 9.00 15.77 -2.91
C ARG A 205 7.55 16.26 -2.95
N ALA A 206 7.27 17.28 -3.76
CA ALA A 206 5.93 17.87 -3.89
C ALA A 206 5.17 17.52 -5.19
N ALA A 207 5.86 16.96 -6.20
CA ALA A 207 5.30 16.77 -7.54
C ALA A 207 4.51 15.45 -7.72
N TYR A 208 3.38 15.52 -8.42
CA TYR A 208 2.68 14.34 -8.94
C TYR A 208 3.29 13.87 -10.28
N SER A 209 3.05 12.60 -10.65
CA SER A 209 3.41 12.12 -11.98
C SER A 209 2.61 12.84 -13.06
N LEU A 210 3.19 13.03 -14.25
CA LEU A 210 2.53 13.73 -15.37
C LEU A 210 1.17 13.11 -15.72
N ALA A 211 1.06 11.78 -15.70
CA ALA A 211 -0.20 11.09 -15.95
C ALA A 211 -1.28 11.42 -14.89
N THR A 212 -0.88 11.53 -13.62
CA THR A 212 -1.78 11.95 -12.55
C THR A 212 -2.20 13.41 -12.73
N VAL A 213 -1.26 14.31 -13.05
CA VAL A 213 -1.57 15.73 -13.33
C VAL A 213 -2.54 15.86 -14.51
N GLN A 214 -2.34 15.08 -15.58
CA GLN A 214 -3.23 15.03 -16.73
C GLN A 214 -4.65 14.61 -16.36
N GLU A 215 -4.81 13.59 -15.52
CA GLU A 215 -6.11 13.11 -15.05
C GLU A 215 -6.81 14.14 -14.14
N ILE A 216 -6.08 14.76 -13.22
CA ILE A 216 -6.62 15.82 -12.35
C ILE A 216 -7.05 17.03 -13.20
N PHE A 217 -6.20 17.47 -14.13
CA PHE A 217 -6.50 18.62 -14.97
C PHE A 217 -7.66 18.35 -15.95
N LYS A 218 -7.76 17.13 -16.48
CA LYS A 218 -8.91 16.69 -17.27
C LYS A 218 -10.21 16.73 -16.46
N THR A 219 -10.16 16.33 -15.19
CA THR A 219 -11.31 16.40 -14.28
C THR A 219 -11.71 17.87 -14.02
N PHE A 220 -10.74 18.73 -13.73
CA PHE A 220 -10.96 20.17 -13.57
C PHE A 220 -11.63 20.79 -14.80
N ARG A 221 -11.14 20.48 -16.01
CA ARG A 221 -11.75 20.93 -17.28
C ARG A 221 -13.21 20.53 -17.43
N GLN A 222 -13.58 19.34 -16.96
CA GLN A 222 -14.96 18.88 -17.02
C GLN A 222 -15.86 19.65 -16.04
N ILE A 223 -15.36 19.94 -14.84
CA ILE A 223 -16.04 20.81 -13.86
C ILE A 223 -16.21 22.22 -14.42
N GLU A 224 -15.16 22.80 -15.00
CA GLU A 224 -15.20 24.15 -15.57
C GLU A 224 -16.22 24.25 -16.70
N LYS A 225 -16.22 23.29 -17.64
CA LYS A 225 -17.23 23.23 -18.71
C LYS A 225 -18.65 23.13 -18.16
N TYR A 226 -18.83 22.39 -17.08
CA TYR A 226 -20.12 22.31 -16.39
C TYR A 226 -20.52 23.66 -15.79
N LEU A 227 -19.61 24.34 -15.09
CA LEU A 227 -19.84 25.67 -14.52
C LEU A 227 -20.21 26.72 -15.60
N VAL A 228 -19.59 26.64 -16.77
CA VAL A 228 -19.96 27.48 -17.93
C VAL A 228 -21.36 27.15 -18.43
N ALA A 229 -21.70 25.86 -18.58
CA ALA A 229 -23.03 25.44 -18.98
C ALA A 229 -24.13 25.89 -17.99
N GLN A 230 -23.80 25.94 -16.70
CA GLN A 230 -24.67 26.45 -15.63
C GLN A 230 -24.64 27.98 -15.49
N ARG A 231 -23.96 28.71 -16.38
CA ARG A 231 -23.81 30.18 -16.35
C ARG A 231 -23.22 30.73 -15.04
N VAL A 232 -22.43 29.91 -14.34
CA VAL A 232 -21.66 30.34 -13.16
C VAL A 232 -20.35 31.00 -13.60
N LEU A 233 -19.79 30.56 -14.73
CA LEU A 233 -18.64 31.16 -15.40
C LEU A 233 -19.04 31.60 -16.79
N ASP A 234 -18.50 32.73 -17.25
CA ASP A 234 -18.75 33.23 -18.61
C ASP A 234 -18.04 32.38 -19.68
N ARG A 235 -16.87 31.83 -19.34
CA ARG A 235 -16.04 31.03 -20.25
C ARG A 235 -15.11 30.08 -19.48
N ALA A 236 -14.61 29.06 -20.17
CA ALA A 236 -13.56 28.20 -19.65
C ALA A 236 -12.20 28.91 -19.77
N VAL A 237 -11.60 29.28 -18.64
CA VAL A 237 -10.29 29.93 -18.58
C VAL A 237 -9.13 28.97 -18.86
N SER A 238 -9.38 27.66 -18.76
CA SER A 238 -8.38 26.63 -19.05
C SER A 238 -8.25 26.23 -20.52
N ASP A 239 -9.10 26.79 -21.39
CA ASP A 239 -9.00 26.59 -22.83
C ASP A 239 -7.65 27.09 -23.35
N GLY A 240 -7.00 26.27 -24.17
CA GLY A 240 -5.66 26.53 -24.69
C GLY A 240 -4.53 26.47 -23.66
N LEU A 241 -4.76 26.05 -22.40
CA LEU A 241 -3.66 25.76 -21.47
C LEU A 241 -3.07 24.36 -21.73
N SER A 242 -1.76 24.25 -21.65
CA SER A 242 -1.03 22.99 -21.56
C SER A 242 -0.47 22.81 -20.16
N ILE A 243 -0.20 21.57 -19.77
CA ILE A 243 0.51 21.30 -18.51
C ILE A 243 1.94 21.83 -18.68
N PRO A 244 2.44 22.68 -17.77
CA PRO A 244 3.80 23.20 -17.84
C PRO A 244 4.80 22.06 -18.02
N ARG A 245 5.76 22.23 -18.93
CA ARG A 245 6.87 21.29 -19.04
C ARG A 245 7.67 21.37 -17.74
N ILE A 246 7.90 20.21 -17.14
CA ILE A 246 8.88 20.09 -16.08
C ILE A 246 10.23 20.02 -16.79
N ASP A 247 10.93 21.16 -16.84
CA ASP A 247 12.26 21.28 -17.47
C ASP A 247 13.39 20.68 -16.64
N ASP A 248 13.07 20.01 -15.54
CA ASP A 248 14.05 19.32 -14.72
C ASP A 248 14.22 17.86 -15.17
N ALA A 249 15.36 17.57 -15.80
CA ALA A 249 15.76 16.22 -16.22
C ALA A 249 15.77 15.22 -15.05
N ALA A 250 15.90 15.68 -13.80
CA ALA A 250 15.88 14.82 -12.60
C ALA A 250 14.45 14.44 -12.13
N LEU A 251 13.41 15.18 -12.55
CA LEU A 251 11.99 14.82 -12.31
C LEU A 251 11.41 13.99 -13.45
N ARG A 252 12.08 13.97 -14.60
CA ARG A 252 11.83 12.97 -15.63
C ARG A 252 12.28 11.65 -15.03
N ARG A 253 11.35 10.73 -14.77
CA ARG A 253 11.74 9.33 -14.61
C ARG A 253 12.62 8.98 -15.80
N PRO A 254 13.74 8.25 -15.61
CA PRO A 254 14.52 7.77 -16.73
C PRO A 254 13.55 7.20 -17.75
N ARG A 255 13.69 7.64 -19.00
CA ARG A 255 12.84 7.16 -20.07
C ARG A 255 13.03 5.65 -20.06
N ARG A 256 12.00 4.92 -19.66
CA ARG A 256 12.05 3.47 -19.54
C ARG A 256 12.59 2.97 -20.87
N THR A 257 13.64 2.16 -20.83
CA THR A 257 14.15 1.52 -22.04
C THR A 257 12.96 0.86 -22.71
N GLU A 258 12.58 1.35 -23.89
CA GLU A 258 11.53 0.74 -24.69
C GLU A 258 12.06 -0.66 -25.00
N ARG A 259 11.49 -1.69 -24.33
CA ARG A 259 11.77 -3.08 -24.67
C ARG A 259 10.85 -3.43 -25.83
N ASP A 260 11.46 -3.83 -26.94
CA ASP A 260 10.76 -4.15 -28.19
C ASP A 260 9.91 -5.43 -28.04
N CYS A 261 10.32 -6.40 -27.20
CA CYS A 261 9.54 -7.60 -26.87
C CYS A 261 9.96 -8.22 -25.52
N VAL A 262 9.10 -9.06 -24.93
CA VAL A 262 9.41 -9.94 -23.79
C VAL A 262 9.59 -11.37 -24.32
N PRO A 263 10.84 -11.87 -24.46
CA PRO A 263 11.10 -13.23 -24.95
C PRO A 263 10.43 -14.30 -24.10
N MET A 264 10.01 -15.42 -24.72
CA MET A 264 9.39 -16.53 -23.98
C MET A 264 10.36 -17.15 -22.95
N THR A 265 11.66 -17.18 -23.27
CA THR A 265 12.73 -17.67 -22.39
C THR A 265 12.85 -16.85 -21.10
N ASP A 266 12.74 -15.52 -21.18
CA ASP A 266 12.73 -14.65 -19.98
C ASP A 266 11.53 -14.98 -19.08
N VAL A 267 10.38 -15.30 -19.69
CA VAL A 267 9.17 -15.66 -18.94
C VAL A 267 9.35 -17.01 -18.22
N VAL A 268 10.07 -17.97 -18.80
CA VAL A 268 10.40 -19.26 -18.15
C VAL A 268 11.23 -19.07 -16.89
N VAL A 269 12.30 -18.27 -16.96
CA VAL A 269 13.15 -17.97 -15.79
C VAL A 269 12.30 -17.43 -14.63
N ILE A 270 11.29 -16.62 -14.94
CA ILE A 270 10.36 -16.11 -13.93
C ILE A 270 9.36 -17.17 -13.48
N ALA A 271 8.86 -18.01 -14.39
CA ALA A 271 7.93 -19.09 -14.09
C ALA A 271 8.53 -20.14 -13.12
N GLU A 272 9.82 -20.49 -13.26
CA GLU A 272 10.56 -21.39 -12.34
C GLU A 272 10.47 -20.96 -10.87
N ARG A 273 10.32 -19.66 -10.63
CA ARG A 273 10.27 -19.04 -9.29
C ARG A 273 8.85 -18.84 -8.78
N LEU A 274 7.84 -19.24 -9.55
CA LEU A 274 6.42 -19.11 -9.24
C LEU A 274 5.81 -20.50 -9.11
N HIS A 275 4.96 -20.70 -8.11
CA HIS A 275 4.16 -21.91 -8.01
C HIS A 275 3.19 -22.04 -9.19
N ILE A 276 2.74 -23.26 -9.49
CA ILE A 276 1.95 -23.60 -10.67
C ILE A 276 0.69 -22.72 -10.89
N VAL A 277 -0.02 -22.35 -9.82
CA VAL A 277 -1.20 -21.45 -9.90
C VAL A 277 -0.83 -20.05 -10.45
N TYR A 278 0.35 -19.53 -10.12
CA TYR A 278 0.82 -18.25 -10.66
C TYR A 278 1.50 -18.39 -12.02
N GLN A 279 2.08 -19.56 -12.33
CA GLN A 279 2.49 -19.85 -13.70
C GLN A 279 1.29 -19.85 -14.65
N LEU A 280 0.16 -20.44 -14.26
CA LEU A 280 -1.09 -20.35 -15.04
C LEU A 280 -1.46 -18.89 -15.31
N VAL A 281 -1.45 -18.01 -14.30
CA VAL A 281 -1.75 -16.59 -14.51
C VAL A 281 -0.74 -15.95 -15.47
N LEU A 282 0.56 -16.22 -15.29
CA LEU A 282 1.62 -15.69 -16.13
C LEU A 282 1.40 -16.07 -17.61
N TRP A 283 1.10 -17.34 -17.88
CA TRP A 283 0.86 -17.85 -19.22
C TRP A 283 -0.46 -17.35 -19.82
N LEU A 284 -1.53 -17.25 -19.04
CA LEU A 284 -2.78 -16.63 -19.50
C LEU A 284 -2.57 -15.17 -19.95
N LEU A 285 -1.66 -14.42 -19.32
CA LEU A 285 -1.31 -13.07 -19.76
C LEU A 285 -0.44 -13.08 -21.02
N ARG A 286 0.55 -13.98 -21.11
CA ARG A 286 1.53 -14.01 -22.18
C ARG A 286 1.02 -14.66 -23.48
N ILE A 287 0.17 -15.68 -23.37
CA ILE A 287 -0.30 -16.51 -24.48
C ILE A 287 -1.65 -16.00 -24.99
N CYS A 288 -2.56 -15.65 -24.09
CA CYS A 288 -3.90 -15.16 -24.46
C CYS A 288 -4.02 -13.63 -24.46
N GLY A 289 -2.96 -12.90 -24.11
CA GLY A 289 -2.95 -11.43 -24.08
C GLY A 289 -3.98 -10.84 -23.11
N LEU A 290 -4.39 -11.59 -22.09
CA LEU A 290 -5.44 -11.17 -21.17
C LEU A 290 -4.97 -10.00 -20.32
N ARG A 291 -5.92 -9.19 -19.86
CA ARG A 291 -5.64 -8.33 -18.71
C ARG A 291 -5.64 -9.21 -17.45
N ILE A 292 -4.84 -8.84 -16.45
CA ILE A 292 -4.80 -9.56 -15.17
C ILE A 292 -6.18 -9.76 -14.54
N SER A 293 -7.08 -8.78 -14.61
CA SER A 293 -8.44 -8.94 -14.09
C SER A 293 -9.29 -9.92 -14.90
N GLU A 294 -9.02 -10.06 -16.20
CA GLU A 294 -9.72 -11.02 -17.07
C GLU A 294 -9.25 -12.45 -16.78
N ALA A 295 -7.93 -12.68 -16.66
CA ALA A 295 -7.38 -13.99 -16.30
C ALA A 295 -7.96 -14.53 -14.97
N TYR A 296 -8.09 -13.65 -13.97
CA TYR A 296 -8.70 -13.99 -12.69
C TYR A 296 -10.23 -14.10 -12.71
N GLY A 297 -10.89 -13.71 -13.81
CA GLY A 297 -12.35 -13.78 -13.96
C GLY A 297 -12.84 -15.07 -14.64
N ILE A 298 -11.95 -15.85 -15.24
CA ILE A 298 -12.29 -17.11 -15.91
C ILE A 298 -12.74 -18.14 -14.87
N ARG A 299 -13.85 -18.81 -15.14
CA ARG A 299 -14.31 -20.00 -14.41
C ARG A 299 -13.90 -21.28 -15.12
N VAL A 300 -13.90 -22.39 -14.40
CA VAL A 300 -13.63 -23.71 -14.99
C VAL A 300 -14.65 -24.01 -16.09
N GLY A 301 -15.93 -23.69 -15.88
CA GLY A 301 -16.99 -23.85 -16.89
C GLY A 301 -16.92 -22.90 -18.08
N ASP A 302 -16.03 -21.89 -18.07
CA ASP A 302 -15.81 -21.00 -19.23
C ASP A 302 -14.84 -21.65 -20.26
N MET A 303 -14.35 -22.86 -19.98
CA MET A 303 -13.44 -23.63 -20.82
C MET A 303 -14.19 -24.72 -21.58
N LEU A 304 -13.94 -24.81 -22.89
CA LEU A 304 -14.32 -25.97 -23.68
C LEU A 304 -13.05 -26.72 -24.08
N ASP A 305 -12.95 -27.94 -23.54
CA ASP A 305 -11.88 -28.88 -23.84
C ASP A 305 -12.42 -29.98 -24.74
N TYR A 306 -11.85 -30.14 -25.92
CA TYR A 306 -12.22 -31.18 -26.88
C TYR A 306 -11.45 -32.50 -26.66
N GLY A 307 -10.70 -32.64 -25.56
CA GLY A 307 -10.38 -33.93 -24.95
C GLY A 307 -9.18 -34.72 -25.48
N GLY A 308 -8.43 -34.27 -26.51
CA GLY A 308 -7.20 -34.96 -26.92
C GLY A 308 -6.79 -34.73 -28.38
N GLU A 309 -5.51 -34.99 -28.66
CA GLU A 309 -4.70 -34.75 -29.88
C GLU A 309 -5.42 -34.24 -31.14
N GLY A 310 -5.07 -33.01 -31.54
CA GLY A 310 -5.42 -32.44 -32.85
C GLY A 310 -6.35 -31.23 -32.79
N HIS A 311 -6.92 -30.89 -31.62
CA HIS A 311 -7.81 -29.75 -31.45
C HIS A 311 -7.31 -28.77 -30.39
N HIS A 312 -7.43 -27.48 -30.70
CA HIS A 312 -7.23 -26.38 -29.75
C HIS A 312 -8.39 -26.28 -28.77
N GLY A 313 -8.14 -25.79 -27.56
CA GLY A 313 -9.20 -25.51 -26.58
C GLY A 313 -9.85 -24.16 -26.85
N VAL A 314 -10.95 -23.89 -26.14
CA VAL A 314 -11.64 -22.60 -26.25
C VAL A 314 -11.89 -22.00 -24.87
N ILE A 315 -11.63 -20.70 -24.72
CA ILE A 315 -11.80 -19.93 -23.47
C ILE A 315 -12.80 -18.80 -23.69
N ALA A 316 -13.89 -18.79 -22.93
CA ALA A 316 -14.79 -17.64 -22.86
C ALA A 316 -14.28 -16.59 -21.86
N ILE A 317 -14.13 -15.34 -22.31
CA ILE A 317 -13.70 -14.21 -21.49
C ILE A 317 -14.88 -13.27 -21.30
N GLU A 318 -15.61 -13.45 -20.20
CA GLU A 318 -16.84 -12.69 -19.94
C GLU A 318 -16.76 -11.82 -18.67
N ARG A 319 -15.85 -12.16 -17.74
CA ARG A 319 -15.84 -11.62 -16.38
C ARG A 319 -14.51 -10.99 -16.00
N GLN A 320 -14.52 -10.23 -14.91
CA GLN A 320 -13.32 -9.76 -14.22
C GLN A 320 -13.30 -10.23 -12.78
N GLY A 321 -12.14 -10.67 -12.31
CA GLY A 321 -11.97 -11.15 -10.94
C GLY A 321 -10.64 -10.72 -10.30
N GLY A 322 -10.41 -11.23 -9.09
CA GLY A 322 -9.11 -11.23 -8.42
C GLY A 322 -8.78 -9.97 -7.61
N ARG A 323 -9.71 -9.03 -7.51
CA ARG A 323 -9.68 -7.88 -6.59
C ARG A 323 -11.10 -7.52 -6.18
N ALA A 324 -11.23 -6.63 -5.20
CA ALA A 324 -12.50 -5.98 -4.94
C ALA A 324 -12.87 -5.02 -6.08
N PHE A 325 -14.13 -5.07 -6.50
CA PHE A 325 -14.75 -4.16 -7.45
C PHE A 325 -15.92 -3.46 -6.78
N LEU A 326 -16.12 -2.19 -7.11
CA LEU A 326 -17.35 -1.47 -6.76
C LEU A 326 -18.31 -1.52 -7.96
N VAL A 327 -19.48 -2.12 -7.75
CA VAL A 327 -20.54 -2.27 -8.75
C VAL A 327 -21.86 -1.72 -8.21
N TYR A 328 -22.80 -1.43 -9.11
CA TYR A 328 -24.17 -1.14 -8.70
C TYR A 328 -24.93 -2.46 -8.57
N ASP A 329 -25.63 -2.66 -7.46
CA ASP A 329 -26.58 -3.77 -7.31
C ASP A 329 -27.88 -3.51 -8.10
N GLU A 330 -28.81 -4.46 -8.07
CA GLU A 330 -30.12 -4.37 -8.75
C GLU A 330 -30.95 -3.16 -8.28
N ASN A 331 -30.71 -2.70 -7.05
CA ASN A 331 -31.36 -1.53 -6.46
C ASN A 331 -30.63 -0.22 -6.77
N GLY A 332 -29.50 -0.27 -7.48
CA GLY A 332 -28.65 0.86 -7.80
C GLY A 332 -27.76 1.35 -6.65
N ASN A 333 -27.60 0.58 -5.58
CA ASN A 333 -26.65 0.85 -4.50
C ASN A 333 -25.24 0.40 -4.90
N VAL A 334 -24.22 1.10 -4.39
CA VAL A 334 -22.82 0.69 -4.61
C VAL A 334 -22.47 -0.43 -3.63
N VAL A 335 -22.20 -1.62 -4.17
CA VAL A 335 -21.75 -2.79 -3.41
C VAL A 335 -20.35 -3.21 -3.82
N GLN A 336 -19.63 -3.82 -2.89
CA GLN A 336 -18.31 -4.39 -3.13
C GLN A 336 -18.45 -5.87 -3.48
N THR A 337 -17.90 -6.27 -4.61
CA THR A 337 -17.91 -7.66 -5.10
C THR A 337 -16.48 -8.11 -5.42
N THR A 338 -16.21 -9.42 -5.37
CA THR A 338 -14.93 -10.03 -5.78
C THR A 338 -14.86 -10.32 -7.28
N GLU A 339 -16.02 -10.32 -7.95
CA GLU A 339 -16.19 -10.60 -9.37
C GLU A 339 -17.15 -9.61 -10.02
N LYS A 340 -16.92 -9.35 -11.30
CA LYS A 340 -17.75 -8.46 -12.09
C LYS A 340 -18.09 -9.13 -13.43
N ASP A 341 -19.36 -9.43 -13.64
CA ASP A 341 -19.92 -10.03 -14.87
C ASP A 341 -19.95 -9.09 -16.08
N ALA A 342 -19.40 -7.88 -15.92
CA ALA A 342 -19.28 -6.90 -16.98
C ALA A 342 -17.83 -6.44 -17.13
N LEU A 343 -17.24 -6.80 -18.26
CA LEU A 343 -16.00 -6.19 -18.75
C LEU A 343 -16.22 -4.68 -19.01
N LYS A 344 -15.13 -3.93 -19.29
CA LYS A 344 -15.18 -2.45 -19.39
C LYS A 344 -16.24 -1.91 -20.38
N THR A 345 -16.65 -2.71 -21.36
CA THR A 345 -17.76 -2.46 -22.29
C THR A 345 -18.46 -3.79 -22.59
N GLU A 346 -19.76 -3.78 -22.94
CA GLU A 346 -20.47 -5.00 -23.42
C GLU A 346 -19.73 -5.68 -24.59
N GLY A 347 -18.98 -4.89 -25.36
CA GLY A 347 -18.16 -5.35 -26.46
C GLY A 347 -16.83 -6.03 -26.08
N SER A 348 -16.48 -6.14 -24.80
CA SER A 348 -15.21 -6.75 -24.39
C SER A 348 -15.30 -8.28 -24.23
N VAL A 349 -16.52 -8.83 -24.24
CA VAL A 349 -16.76 -10.28 -24.20
C VAL A 349 -16.18 -10.90 -25.47
N ARG A 350 -15.33 -11.91 -25.30
CA ARG A 350 -14.67 -12.59 -26.42
C ARG A 350 -14.38 -14.04 -26.11
N VAL A 351 -14.29 -14.83 -27.17
CA VAL A 351 -13.90 -16.23 -27.13
C VAL A 351 -12.51 -16.34 -27.74
N LEU A 352 -11.60 -17.04 -27.08
CA LEU A 352 -10.22 -17.25 -27.53
C LEU A 352 -9.98 -18.73 -27.79
N VAL A 353 -9.23 -19.02 -28.85
CA VAL A 353 -8.70 -20.36 -29.10
C VAL A 353 -7.39 -20.49 -28.32
N ALA A 354 -7.31 -21.50 -27.45
CA ALA A 354 -6.17 -21.77 -26.59
C ALA A 354 -5.29 -22.87 -27.19
N PRO A 355 -3.98 -22.62 -27.36
CA PRO A 355 -3.06 -23.60 -27.92
C PRO A 355 -2.93 -24.81 -26.99
N ARG A 356 -2.58 -25.96 -27.56
CA ARG A 356 -2.54 -27.24 -26.83
C ARG A 356 -1.65 -27.23 -25.59
N PRO A 357 -0.42 -26.63 -25.60
CA PRO A 357 0.41 -26.54 -24.39
C PRO A 357 -0.26 -25.77 -23.25
N LEU A 358 -1.08 -24.75 -23.54
CA LEU A 358 -1.84 -24.03 -22.53
C LEU A 358 -2.98 -24.89 -21.98
N MET A 359 -3.67 -25.64 -22.84
CA MET A 359 -4.70 -26.58 -22.39
C MET A 359 -4.14 -27.67 -21.49
N THR A 360 -2.93 -28.18 -21.77
CA THR A 360 -2.25 -29.15 -20.89
C THR A 360 -2.02 -28.58 -19.49
N LEU A 361 -1.54 -27.33 -19.38
CA LEU A 361 -1.39 -26.66 -18.08
C LEU A 361 -2.75 -26.43 -17.38
N ILE A 362 -3.78 -26.03 -18.14
CA ILE A 362 -5.13 -25.81 -17.60
C ILE A 362 -5.72 -27.11 -17.05
N ARG A 363 -5.59 -28.23 -17.78
CA ARG A 363 -6.02 -29.56 -17.31
C ARG A 363 -5.35 -29.93 -16.00
N LEU A 364 -4.03 -29.81 -15.92
CA LEU A 364 -3.30 -30.06 -14.67
C LEU A 364 -3.85 -29.24 -13.50
N VAL A 365 -4.13 -27.95 -13.71
CA VAL A 365 -4.70 -27.10 -12.65
C VAL A 365 -6.12 -27.53 -12.27
N ILE A 366 -6.94 -27.94 -13.24
CA ILE A 366 -8.30 -28.45 -12.99
C ILE A 366 -8.25 -29.75 -12.20
N ASP A 367 -7.42 -30.69 -12.63
CA ASP A 367 -7.25 -32.00 -12.00
C ASP A 367 -6.79 -31.85 -10.56
N VAL A 368 -5.79 -30.99 -10.32
CA VAL A 368 -5.18 -30.83 -8.99
C VAL A 368 -6.01 -29.97 -8.04
N PHE A 369 -6.64 -28.89 -8.51
CA PHE A 369 -7.23 -27.88 -7.61
C PHE A 369 -8.77 -27.76 -7.68
N HIS A 370 -9.39 -28.26 -8.74
CA HIS A 370 -10.84 -28.11 -8.98
C HIS A 370 -11.59 -29.43 -9.06
N THR A 371 -10.88 -30.55 -9.00
CA THR A 371 -11.47 -31.89 -8.99
C THR A 371 -11.55 -32.41 -7.57
N ASP A 372 -12.75 -32.79 -7.14
CA ASP A 372 -12.95 -33.42 -5.85
C ASP A 372 -12.28 -34.81 -5.84
N PRO A 373 -11.31 -35.08 -4.93
CA PRO A 373 -10.54 -36.32 -4.96
C PRO A 373 -11.37 -37.55 -4.59
N GLY A 374 -12.48 -37.39 -3.86
CA GLY A 374 -13.34 -38.50 -3.46
C GLY A 374 -14.35 -38.92 -4.52
N THR A 375 -14.79 -37.99 -5.37
CA THR A 375 -15.87 -38.20 -6.35
C THR A 375 -15.41 -38.05 -7.80
N GLY A 376 -14.23 -37.48 -8.05
CA GLY A 376 -13.73 -37.12 -9.38
C GLY A 376 -14.53 -36.01 -10.05
N ARG A 377 -15.42 -35.31 -9.32
CA ARG A 377 -16.26 -34.26 -9.90
C ARG A 377 -15.50 -32.95 -9.98
N VAL A 378 -15.54 -32.33 -11.16
CA VAL A 378 -14.98 -31.00 -11.39
C VAL A 378 -15.98 -29.92 -10.97
N ASP A 379 -15.53 -28.95 -10.17
CA ASP A 379 -16.31 -27.76 -9.84
C ASP A 379 -16.25 -26.74 -11.01
N LEU A 380 -17.29 -26.74 -11.85
CA LEU A 380 -17.38 -25.86 -13.01
C LEU A 380 -17.63 -24.39 -12.63
N ASP A 381 -18.19 -24.12 -11.44
CA ASP A 381 -18.46 -22.77 -10.97
C ASP A 381 -17.26 -22.11 -10.30
N ALA A 382 -16.23 -22.90 -9.96
CA ALA A 382 -14.98 -22.41 -9.43
C ALA A 382 -14.26 -21.48 -10.42
N ARG A 383 -13.51 -20.53 -9.87
CA ARG A 383 -12.58 -19.70 -10.66
C ARG A 383 -11.43 -20.57 -11.12
N LEU A 384 -11.10 -20.52 -12.42
CA LEU A 384 -10.00 -21.30 -12.99
C LEU A 384 -8.68 -21.04 -12.26
N VAL A 385 -8.40 -19.78 -11.91
CA VAL A 385 -7.27 -19.44 -11.03
C VAL A 385 -7.73 -19.56 -9.56
N PRO A 386 -7.29 -20.60 -8.82
CA PRO A 386 -7.75 -20.83 -7.45
C PRO A 386 -7.30 -19.73 -6.50
N GLY A 387 -8.20 -19.31 -5.60
CA GLY A 387 -7.90 -18.34 -4.57
C GLY A 387 -7.16 -18.95 -3.38
N LEU A 388 -5.88 -18.61 -3.19
CA LEU A 388 -5.03 -19.27 -2.18
C LEU A 388 -5.47 -19.01 -0.72
N ARG A 389 -5.94 -17.80 -0.39
CA ARG A 389 -6.39 -17.48 0.97
C ARG A 389 -7.83 -17.90 1.22
N GLN A 390 -8.69 -17.66 0.24
CA GLN A 390 -10.09 -18.05 0.22
C GLN A 390 -10.42 -18.47 -1.22
N PRO A 391 -11.21 -19.53 -1.44
CA PRO A 391 -11.39 -20.14 -2.76
C PRO A 391 -11.83 -19.15 -3.85
N HIS A 392 -12.78 -18.26 -3.52
CA HIS A 392 -13.41 -17.35 -4.48
C HIS A 392 -12.99 -15.88 -4.32
N SER A 393 -11.86 -15.58 -3.65
CA SER A 393 -11.48 -14.18 -3.37
C SER A 393 -10.03 -13.84 -3.65
N GLY A 394 -9.82 -12.61 -4.15
CA GLY A 394 -8.50 -12.02 -4.35
C GLY A 394 -7.62 -12.75 -5.37
N GLY A 395 -6.31 -12.49 -5.27
CA GLY A 395 -5.26 -13.13 -6.09
C GLY A 395 -4.37 -12.15 -6.84
N GLN A 396 -4.90 -11.02 -7.34
CA GLN A 396 -4.07 -10.10 -8.15
C GLN A 396 -2.92 -9.48 -7.35
N ALA A 397 -3.17 -9.05 -6.11
CA ALA A 397 -2.15 -8.42 -5.28
C ALA A 397 -1.05 -9.41 -4.89
N SER A 398 -1.43 -10.65 -4.54
CA SER A 398 -0.47 -11.69 -4.17
C SER A 398 0.34 -12.16 -5.38
N PHE A 399 -0.28 -12.31 -6.55
CA PHE A 399 0.45 -12.57 -7.80
C PHE A 399 1.41 -11.44 -8.16
N ARG A 400 0.98 -10.17 -8.09
CA ARG A 400 1.89 -9.04 -8.33
C ARG A 400 3.08 -9.06 -7.38
N SER A 401 2.85 -9.33 -6.10
CA SER A 401 3.92 -9.43 -5.11
C SER A 401 4.87 -10.59 -5.40
N ALA A 402 4.34 -11.76 -5.77
CA ALA A 402 5.14 -12.93 -6.13
C ALA A 402 5.96 -12.68 -7.40
N LEU A 403 5.34 -12.09 -8.43
CA LEU A 403 6.01 -11.68 -9.65
C LEU A 403 7.12 -10.67 -9.37
N THR A 404 6.87 -9.64 -8.57
CA THR A 404 7.92 -8.69 -8.17
C THR A 404 9.08 -9.38 -7.43
N LYS A 405 8.80 -10.34 -6.55
CA LYS A 405 9.84 -11.13 -5.87
C LYS A 405 10.65 -11.95 -6.88
N ALA A 406 9.98 -12.65 -7.80
CA ALA A 406 10.61 -13.47 -8.82
C ALA A 406 11.49 -12.63 -9.77
N LEU A 407 10.98 -11.48 -10.23
CA LEU A 407 11.75 -10.53 -11.06
C LEU A 407 12.96 -9.98 -10.31
N GLY A 408 12.81 -9.63 -9.03
CA GLY A 408 13.95 -9.16 -8.21
C GLY A 408 15.01 -10.22 -7.96
N ALA A 409 14.63 -11.49 -7.86
CA ALA A 409 15.58 -12.59 -7.75
C ALA A 409 16.26 -12.94 -9.09
N ALA A 410 15.70 -12.53 -10.22
CA ALA A 410 16.24 -12.79 -11.55
C ALA A 410 16.98 -11.57 -12.16
N ALA A 411 16.80 -10.37 -11.61
CA ALA A 411 17.45 -9.17 -12.11
C ALA A 411 18.94 -9.17 -11.76
N GLU A 412 19.80 -9.17 -12.78
CA GLU A 412 21.22 -8.85 -12.61
C GLU A 412 21.34 -7.44 -12.00
N ASP A 413 22.19 -7.28 -10.99
CA ASP A 413 22.39 -6.04 -10.21
C ASP A 413 21.16 -5.50 -9.46
N GLY A 414 20.06 -6.25 -9.40
CA GLY A 414 18.84 -5.86 -8.68
C GLY A 414 17.99 -4.79 -9.37
N ASP A 415 18.25 -4.47 -10.65
CA ASP A 415 17.42 -3.53 -11.42
C ASP A 415 16.11 -4.19 -11.88
N ILE A 416 15.14 -4.24 -10.98
CA ILE A 416 13.78 -4.73 -11.26
C ILE A 416 13.08 -3.87 -12.32
N GLU A 417 13.44 -2.59 -12.49
CA GLU A 417 12.77 -1.72 -13.46
C GLU A 417 13.13 -2.06 -14.91
N SER A 418 14.29 -2.71 -15.11
CA SER A 418 14.71 -3.29 -16.39
C SER A 418 13.88 -4.52 -16.83
N MET A 419 13.17 -5.16 -15.89
CA MET A 419 12.37 -6.37 -16.12
C MET A 419 10.93 -6.05 -16.57
N PHE A 420 10.20 -7.07 -17.03
CA PHE A 420 8.85 -6.93 -17.58
C PHE A 420 7.75 -6.80 -16.50
N ARG A 421 6.66 -6.10 -16.82
CA ARG A 421 5.43 -6.01 -16.00
C ARG A 421 4.31 -6.90 -16.58
N PRO A 422 3.24 -7.18 -15.83
CA PRO A 422 2.09 -7.94 -16.35
C PRO A 422 1.50 -7.40 -17.66
N HIS A 423 1.54 -6.08 -17.88
CA HIS A 423 1.06 -5.48 -19.13
C HIS A 423 2.05 -5.68 -20.29
N ASP A 424 3.34 -5.81 -20.00
CA ASP A 424 4.39 -5.98 -21.00
C ASP A 424 4.30 -7.40 -21.62
N LEU A 425 3.77 -8.40 -20.89
CA LEU A 425 3.50 -9.75 -21.42
C LEU A 425 2.50 -9.75 -22.59
N ARG A 426 1.44 -8.95 -22.47
CA ARG A 426 0.46 -8.75 -23.54
C ARG A 426 1.07 -8.02 -24.73
N ALA A 427 1.94 -7.05 -24.48
CA ALA A 427 2.67 -6.36 -25.54
C ALA A 427 3.61 -7.33 -26.28
N GLY A 428 4.30 -8.22 -25.56
CA GLY A 428 5.13 -9.28 -26.14
C GLY A 428 4.36 -10.16 -27.10
N LEU A 429 3.15 -10.63 -26.73
CA LEU A 429 2.29 -11.38 -27.64
C LEU A 429 1.94 -10.61 -28.92
N ILE A 430 1.59 -9.33 -28.78
CA ILE A 430 1.25 -8.48 -29.93
C ILE A 430 2.45 -8.34 -30.86
N THR A 431 3.65 -8.14 -30.30
CA THR A 431 4.90 -8.06 -31.06
C THR A 431 5.19 -9.38 -31.78
N ASP A 432 5.13 -10.52 -31.11
CA ASP A 432 5.39 -11.82 -31.74
C ASP A 432 4.41 -12.09 -32.88
N LEU A 433 3.11 -11.89 -32.63
CA LEU A 433 2.09 -12.07 -33.67
C LEU A 433 2.32 -11.11 -34.82
N SER A 434 2.81 -9.88 -34.59
CA SER A 434 3.11 -8.93 -35.67
C SER A 434 4.19 -9.43 -36.64
N ALA A 435 5.07 -10.32 -36.19
CA ALA A 435 6.11 -10.94 -37.00
C ALA A 435 5.64 -12.20 -37.77
N THR A 436 4.41 -12.67 -37.54
CA THR A 436 3.81 -13.81 -38.27
C THR A 436 3.08 -13.38 -39.53
N ASP A 437 2.80 -14.34 -40.41
CA ASP A 437 2.03 -14.15 -41.65
C ASP A 437 0.50 -14.11 -41.42
N VAL A 438 0.04 -14.28 -40.17
CA VAL A 438 -1.39 -14.24 -39.84
C VAL A 438 -1.99 -12.88 -40.22
N ASN A 439 -3.24 -12.84 -40.66
CA ASN A 439 -3.89 -11.59 -41.04
C ASN A 439 -3.92 -10.56 -39.86
N GLU A 440 -3.55 -9.30 -40.12
CA GLU A 440 -3.51 -8.22 -39.11
C GLU A 440 -4.85 -8.04 -38.36
N ILE A 441 -5.97 -8.18 -39.08
CA ILE A 441 -7.31 -8.04 -38.50
C ILE A 441 -7.56 -9.18 -37.50
N VAL A 442 -7.19 -10.42 -37.85
CA VAL A 442 -7.36 -11.60 -37.00
C VAL A 442 -6.49 -11.47 -35.74
N ARG A 443 -5.20 -11.09 -35.89
CA ARG A 443 -4.28 -10.83 -34.77
C ARG A 443 -4.83 -9.77 -33.81
N ARG A 444 -5.34 -8.65 -34.34
CA ARG A 444 -5.95 -7.59 -33.54
C ARG A 444 -7.24 -8.04 -32.84
N GLN A 445 -8.08 -8.81 -33.51
CA GLN A 445 -9.31 -9.35 -32.92
C GLN A 445 -9.00 -10.32 -31.77
N PHE A 446 -7.99 -11.18 -31.93
CA PHE A 446 -7.56 -12.12 -30.89
C PHE A 446 -7.19 -11.40 -29.59
N VAL A 447 -6.41 -10.31 -29.68
CA VAL A 447 -6.06 -9.50 -28.49
C VAL A 447 -7.17 -8.53 -28.05
N GLY A 448 -8.26 -8.41 -28.80
CA GLY A 448 -9.42 -7.55 -28.50
C GLY A 448 -9.22 -6.08 -28.84
N HIS A 449 -8.42 -5.76 -29.87
CA HIS A 449 -8.24 -4.42 -30.45
C HIS A 449 -9.21 -4.18 -31.63
N ARG A 450 -9.53 -2.91 -31.90
CA ARG A 450 -10.27 -2.51 -33.11
C ARG A 450 -9.37 -2.56 -34.35
N PRO A 451 -9.92 -2.86 -35.53
CA PRO A 451 -9.25 -2.49 -36.79
C PRO A 451 -9.00 -0.98 -36.82
N GLY A 452 -7.73 -0.55 -36.93
CA GLY A 452 -7.34 0.86 -37.02
C GLY A 452 -7.27 1.63 -35.68
N SER A 453 -7.44 0.99 -34.52
CA SER A 453 -7.15 1.64 -33.23
C SER A 453 -6.81 0.64 -32.11
N ASP A 454 -5.90 1.02 -31.20
CA ASP A 454 -5.56 0.23 -29.99
C ASP A 454 -6.63 0.26 -28.90
N VAL A 455 -7.77 0.92 -29.16
CA VAL A 455 -8.89 1.00 -28.22
C VAL A 455 -9.78 -0.23 -28.36
N HIS A 456 -10.04 -0.89 -27.24
CA HIS A 456 -10.95 -2.04 -27.18
C HIS A 456 -12.35 -1.68 -27.64
N SER A 457 -12.87 -2.41 -28.63
CA SER A 457 -14.31 -2.56 -28.78
C SER A 457 -14.68 -3.89 -29.41
N GLY A 458 -15.75 -4.46 -28.90
CA GLY A 458 -17.00 -4.52 -29.64
C GLY A 458 -17.16 -5.66 -30.63
N TYR A 459 -16.33 -6.70 -30.63
CA TYR A 459 -16.53 -7.91 -31.45
C TYR A 459 -15.89 -9.05 -30.64
N ILE A 460 -16.62 -10.09 -30.18
CA ILE A 460 -17.28 -11.14 -30.95
C ILE A 460 -18.56 -11.54 -30.20
N ARG A 461 -19.75 -11.25 -30.77
CA ARG A 461 -20.98 -11.95 -30.37
C ARG A 461 -21.37 -13.06 -31.35
N ARG A 462 -20.77 -13.12 -32.56
CA ARG A 462 -21.26 -13.94 -33.69
C ARG A 462 -20.25 -14.31 -34.80
N SER A 463 -18.93 -14.34 -34.60
CA SER A 463 -18.14 -15.14 -35.55
C SER A 463 -18.32 -16.60 -35.16
N ARG A 464 -19.29 -17.27 -35.79
CA ARG A 464 -19.46 -18.73 -35.69
C ARG A 464 -18.22 -19.50 -36.17
N ASP A 465 -17.27 -18.79 -36.80
CA ASP A 465 -16.08 -19.36 -37.37
C ASP A 465 -14.84 -19.10 -36.48
N LEU A 466 -14.75 -19.88 -35.41
CA LEU A 466 -13.55 -19.91 -34.55
C LEU A 466 -12.32 -20.45 -35.30
N SER A 467 -12.50 -21.11 -36.45
CA SER A 467 -11.39 -21.66 -37.24
C SER A 467 -10.43 -20.59 -37.74
N SER A 468 -10.91 -19.36 -37.89
CA SER A 468 -10.06 -18.20 -38.24
C SER A 468 -8.99 -17.90 -37.18
N PHE A 469 -9.16 -18.37 -35.94
CA PHE A 469 -8.18 -18.23 -34.86
C PHE A 469 -7.29 -19.45 -34.69
N ASP A 470 -7.54 -20.56 -35.39
CA ASP A 470 -6.69 -21.76 -35.32
C ASP A 470 -5.26 -21.42 -35.78
N ALA A 471 -5.12 -20.65 -36.87
CA ALA A 471 -3.82 -20.17 -37.33
C ALA A 471 -3.06 -19.33 -36.27
N VAL A 472 -3.77 -18.56 -35.45
CA VAL A 472 -3.14 -17.82 -34.34
C VAL A 472 -2.67 -18.79 -33.26
N ALA A 473 -3.50 -19.77 -32.90
CA ALA A 473 -3.15 -20.77 -31.90
C ALA A 473 -1.99 -21.66 -32.35
N ASP A 474 -1.94 -22.04 -33.63
CA ASP A 474 -0.85 -22.82 -34.23
C ASP A 474 0.48 -22.06 -34.21
N GLU A 475 0.49 -20.77 -34.57
CA GLU A 475 1.71 -19.94 -34.51
C GLU A 475 2.23 -19.78 -33.07
N ILE A 476 1.31 -19.54 -32.11
CA ILE A 476 1.66 -19.44 -30.70
C ILE A 476 2.17 -20.79 -30.19
N GLU A 477 1.53 -21.89 -30.55
CA GLU A 477 1.97 -23.23 -30.19
C GLU A 477 3.37 -23.54 -30.75
N GLY A 478 3.60 -23.27 -32.03
CA GLY A 478 4.91 -23.43 -32.66
C GLY A 478 6.00 -22.62 -31.92
N SER A 479 5.69 -21.38 -31.55
CA SER A 479 6.60 -20.54 -30.76
C SER A 479 6.90 -21.12 -29.37
N ILE A 480 5.87 -21.64 -28.67
CA ILE A 480 6.03 -22.30 -27.37
C ILE A 480 6.91 -23.54 -27.50
N LEU A 481 6.58 -24.44 -28.43
CA LEU A 481 7.31 -25.69 -28.63
C LEU A 481 8.77 -25.44 -29.02
N ALA A 482 9.04 -24.45 -29.87
CA ALA A 482 10.39 -24.10 -30.30
C ALA A 482 11.22 -23.41 -29.21
N SER A 483 10.59 -22.59 -28.36
CA SER A 483 11.33 -21.74 -27.40
C SER A 483 11.47 -22.37 -26.02
N VAL A 484 10.42 -23.07 -25.54
CA VAL A 484 10.31 -23.52 -24.15
C VAL A 484 9.85 -24.97 -24.01
N GLY A 485 9.30 -25.58 -25.07
CA GLY A 485 8.83 -26.97 -25.09
C GLY A 485 7.51 -27.20 -24.35
N THR A 486 7.40 -26.78 -23.08
CA THR A 486 6.19 -26.93 -22.26
C THR A 486 5.91 -25.66 -21.44
N LEU A 487 4.64 -25.46 -21.05
CA LEU A 487 4.24 -24.38 -20.15
C LEU A 487 4.16 -24.83 -18.68
N ILE A 488 4.30 -26.12 -18.40
CA ILE A 488 4.47 -26.65 -17.04
C ILE A 488 5.95 -26.53 -16.72
N ILE A 489 6.33 -25.44 -16.04
CA ILE A 489 7.72 -25.18 -15.70
C ILE A 489 7.98 -25.73 -14.29
N PRO A 490 8.92 -26.66 -14.10
CA PRO A 490 9.22 -27.20 -12.78
C PRO A 490 9.62 -26.09 -11.80
N THR A 491 9.09 -26.14 -10.58
CA THR A 491 9.38 -25.15 -9.53
C THR A 491 9.51 -25.81 -8.17
N SER A 492 10.33 -25.24 -7.28
CA SER A 492 10.36 -25.61 -5.87
C SER A 492 9.26 -24.89 -5.05
N SER A 493 8.57 -23.92 -5.65
CA SER A 493 7.58 -23.10 -4.95
C SER A 493 6.23 -23.80 -4.86
N PHE A 494 5.77 -24.06 -3.64
CA PHE A 494 4.45 -24.63 -3.38
C PHE A 494 3.42 -23.56 -2.95
N PRO A 495 2.17 -23.60 -3.46
CA PRO A 495 1.13 -22.64 -3.07
C PRO A 495 0.73 -22.79 -1.60
N GLN A 496 0.68 -21.68 -0.86
CA GLN A 496 0.27 -21.68 0.56
C GLN A 496 -1.22 -21.37 0.70
N PHE A 497 -1.96 -22.30 1.32
CA PHE A 497 -3.40 -22.19 1.49
C PHE A 497 -3.80 -21.59 2.86
N GLY A 498 -4.86 -20.77 2.85
CA GLY A 498 -5.46 -20.21 4.06
C GLY A 498 -5.94 -21.30 5.03
N ARG A 499 -6.07 -20.96 6.33
CA ARG A 499 -6.42 -21.93 7.38
C ARG A 499 -7.72 -22.68 7.13
N ASN A 500 -8.71 -21.99 6.54
CA ASN A 500 -10.05 -22.52 6.30
C ASN A 500 -10.26 -22.88 4.81
N HIS A 501 -9.18 -23.09 4.07
CA HIS A 501 -9.27 -23.41 2.64
C HIS A 501 -9.65 -24.89 2.44
N PRO A 502 -10.62 -25.23 1.55
CA PRO A 502 -11.08 -26.60 1.32
C PRO A 502 -9.98 -27.57 0.85
N ILE A 503 -8.97 -27.07 0.14
CA ILE A 503 -7.82 -27.88 -0.30
C ILE A 503 -6.87 -28.24 0.85
N ARG A 504 -6.90 -27.52 1.98
CA ARG A 504 -5.91 -27.69 3.05
C ARG A 504 -5.86 -29.12 3.64
N PRO A 505 -6.97 -29.84 3.85
CA PRO A 505 -6.94 -31.25 4.26
C PRO A 505 -6.30 -32.20 3.25
N HIS A 506 -6.24 -31.81 1.96
CA HIS A 506 -5.73 -32.61 0.84
C HIS A 506 -4.39 -32.07 0.30
N ILE A 507 -3.66 -31.32 1.13
CA ILE A 507 -2.44 -30.61 0.69
C ILE A 507 -1.32 -31.55 0.25
N ASP A 508 -1.25 -32.74 0.85
CA ASP A 508 -0.24 -33.74 0.51
C ASP A 508 -0.60 -34.46 -0.79
N ASP A 509 -1.88 -34.78 -1.02
CA ASP A 509 -2.38 -35.30 -2.30
C ASP A 509 -2.07 -34.33 -3.46
N VAL A 510 -2.34 -33.03 -3.24
CA VAL A 510 -2.00 -31.96 -4.19
C VAL A 510 -0.51 -31.90 -4.45
N ARG A 511 0.32 -32.05 -3.41
CA ARG A 511 1.77 -32.06 -3.56
C ARG A 511 2.23 -33.24 -4.41
N CYS A 512 1.75 -34.45 -4.11
CA CYS A 512 2.06 -35.67 -4.86
C CYS A 512 1.69 -35.52 -6.34
N GLN A 513 0.46 -35.08 -6.65
CA GLN A 513 0.03 -34.91 -8.04
C GLN A 513 0.89 -33.90 -8.82
N LEU A 514 1.31 -32.80 -8.17
CA LEU A 514 2.20 -31.83 -8.81
C LEU A 514 3.62 -32.37 -9.05
N ILE A 515 4.12 -33.23 -8.16
CA ILE A 515 5.40 -33.92 -8.34
C ILE A 515 5.31 -34.91 -9.50
N GLU A 516 4.27 -35.74 -9.52
CA GLU A 516 4.00 -36.71 -10.58
C GLU A 516 3.86 -36.05 -11.96
N ALA A 517 3.24 -34.87 -12.00
CA ALA A 517 3.12 -34.07 -13.23
C ALA A 517 4.41 -33.32 -13.63
N GLY A 518 5.50 -33.43 -12.86
CA GLY A 518 6.76 -32.71 -13.07
C GLY A 518 6.65 -31.19 -12.84
N ALA A 519 5.56 -30.72 -12.24
CA ALA A 519 5.32 -29.31 -11.98
C ALA A 519 6.00 -28.82 -10.70
N LEU A 520 6.14 -29.69 -9.69
CA LEU A 520 6.82 -29.40 -8.43
C LEU A 520 8.09 -30.26 -8.34
N THR A 521 9.24 -29.62 -8.13
CA THR A 521 10.47 -30.34 -7.82
C THR A 521 10.52 -30.63 -6.32
N GLU A 522 10.66 -31.90 -5.95
CA GLU A 522 11.10 -32.23 -4.61
C GLU A 522 12.52 -31.70 -4.44
N THR A 523 12.66 -30.69 -3.59
CA THR A 523 13.97 -30.43 -2.99
C THR A 523 14.13 -31.50 -1.93
N LEU A 524 14.50 -32.71 -2.35
CA LEU A 524 15.13 -33.65 -1.44
C LEU A 524 16.38 -32.93 -0.91
N ASP A 525 16.54 -32.88 0.41
CA ASP A 525 17.69 -32.36 1.13
C ASP A 525 18.96 -33.21 0.84
N HIS A 526 19.28 -33.48 -0.43
CA HIS A 526 20.28 -34.45 -0.88
C HIS A 526 21.55 -33.84 -1.45
N ASP A 527 21.59 -32.53 -1.72
CA ASP A 527 22.80 -31.87 -2.23
C ASP A 527 23.65 -31.16 -1.15
N SER A 528 23.12 -30.98 0.07
CA SER A 528 23.95 -30.65 1.22
C SER A 528 24.03 -31.86 2.13
N ALA A 529 25.25 -32.31 2.46
CA ALA A 529 25.50 -33.31 3.51
C ALA A 529 24.98 -32.90 4.91
N GLU A 530 24.36 -31.73 5.00
CA GLU A 530 23.93 -31.08 6.22
C GLU A 530 22.40 -30.90 6.23
N PRO A 531 21.73 -31.29 7.32
CA PRO A 531 20.28 -31.15 7.45
C PRO A 531 19.87 -29.68 7.54
N LEU A 532 18.86 -29.31 6.73
CA LEU A 532 18.22 -28.00 6.75
C LEU A 532 16.94 -28.08 7.57
N LEU A 533 16.88 -27.29 8.64
CA LEU A 533 15.76 -27.28 9.59
C LEU A 533 14.76 -26.16 9.28
N ASP A 534 13.47 -26.48 9.36
CA ASP A 534 12.39 -25.51 9.25
C ASP A 534 12.23 -24.66 10.53
N ALA A 535 11.28 -23.73 10.54
CA ALA A 535 11.12 -22.83 11.69
C ALA A 535 10.64 -23.54 12.97
N ALA A 536 9.93 -24.68 12.87
CA ALA A 536 9.49 -25.45 14.02
C ALA A 536 10.66 -26.26 14.60
N GLU A 537 11.47 -26.85 13.73
CA GLU A 537 12.67 -27.58 14.10
C GLU A 537 13.75 -26.64 14.68
N VAL A 538 13.98 -25.48 14.06
CA VAL A 538 14.85 -24.42 14.62
C VAL A 538 14.35 -23.97 15.99
N ALA A 539 13.04 -23.89 16.19
CA ALA A 539 12.47 -23.50 17.48
C ALA A 539 12.69 -24.56 18.56
N LEU A 540 12.56 -25.84 18.19
CA LEU A 540 12.86 -26.96 19.07
C LEU A 540 14.35 -26.94 19.47
N GLU A 541 15.25 -26.78 18.50
CA GLU A 541 16.67 -26.66 18.77
C GLU A 541 16.96 -25.45 19.67
N LEU A 542 16.49 -24.26 19.34
CA LEU A 542 16.79 -23.07 20.15
C LEU A 542 16.01 -22.99 21.47
N GLY A 543 15.14 -23.97 21.78
CA GLY A 543 14.30 -23.95 22.98
C GLY A 543 13.38 -22.73 23.03
N CYS A 544 12.88 -22.28 21.89
CA CYS A 544 12.06 -21.07 21.76
C CYS A 544 10.73 -21.34 21.05
N HIS A 545 9.85 -20.33 20.98
CA HIS A 545 8.58 -20.45 20.26
C HIS A 545 8.80 -20.32 18.73
N GLU A 546 8.04 -21.05 17.92
CA GLU A 546 8.17 -21.06 16.44
C GLU A 546 8.12 -19.65 15.82
N SER A 547 7.26 -18.77 16.34
CA SER A 547 7.17 -17.37 15.87
C SER A 547 8.49 -16.60 16.07
N HIS A 548 9.27 -16.97 17.09
CA HIS A 548 10.56 -16.39 17.38
C HIS A 548 11.62 -16.90 16.41
N ALA A 549 11.70 -18.23 16.18
CA ALA A 549 12.59 -18.80 15.17
C ALA A 549 12.36 -18.16 13.79
N ARG A 550 11.09 -18.03 13.35
CA ARG A 550 10.73 -17.32 12.10
C ARG A 550 11.24 -15.87 12.07
N ARG A 551 11.27 -15.18 13.22
CA ARG A 551 11.77 -13.80 13.34
C ARG A 551 13.30 -13.75 13.18
N LEU A 552 14.04 -14.67 13.79
CA LEU A 552 15.51 -14.77 13.65
C LEU A 552 15.90 -15.01 12.19
N MET A 553 15.24 -15.98 11.56
CA MET A 553 15.40 -16.29 10.14
C MET A 553 15.01 -15.11 9.24
N ARG A 554 14.02 -14.30 9.64
CA ARG A 554 13.60 -13.10 8.89
C ARG A 554 14.56 -11.94 8.98
N ARG A 555 15.19 -11.78 10.14
CA ARG A 555 16.15 -10.70 10.39
C ARG A 555 17.56 -11.02 9.87
N GLY A 556 17.78 -12.24 9.37
CA GLY A 556 19.09 -12.70 8.93
C GLY A 556 20.06 -12.97 10.08
N VAL A 557 19.53 -13.12 11.31
CA VAL A 557 20.34 -13.50 12.48
C VAL A 557 20.77 -14.96 12.36
N LEU A 558 19.86 -15.80 11.88
CA LEU A 558 20.20 -17.11 11.34
C LEU A 558 20.19 -16.98 9.82
N ARG A 559 21.27 -17.36 9.15
CA ARG A 559 21.33 -17.44 7.69
C ARG A 559 20.38 -18.53 7.20
N ALA A 560 19.18 -18.11 6.82
CA ALA A 560 18.18 -18.98 6.26
C ALA A 560 18.26 -19.00 4.73
N ASP A 561 18.25 -20.19 4.13
CA ASP A 561 18.00 -20.38 2.72
C ASP A 561 16.48 -20.25 2.47
N ASP A 562 16.08 -19.44 1.48
CA ASP A 562 14.69 -19.24 1.09
C ASP A 562 14.36 -19.69 -0.34
N ARG A 563 15.29 -20.41 -1.00
CA ARG A 563 15.18 -20.87 -2.39
C ARG A 563 13.99 -21.80 -2.64
N THR A 564 13.53 -22.53 -1.63
CA THR A 564 12.36 -23.43 -1.70
C THR A 564 11.03 -22.74 -1.34
N GLY A 565 11.06 -21.42 -1.08
CA GLY A 565 9.90 -20.67 -0.63
C GLY A 565 9.53 -20.91 0.85
N GLN A 566 10.15 -21.89 1.50
CA GLN A 566 10.24 -22.00 2.94
C GLN A 566 11.63 -21.54 3.39
N ARG A 567 11.69 -20.76 4.47
CA ARG A 567 12.98 -20.44 5.07
C ARG A 567 13.43 -21.67 5.84
N ARG A 568 14.64 -22.16 5.56
CA ARG A 568 15.29 -23.24 6.31
C ARG A 568 16.69 -22.82 6.73
N VAL A 569 17.17 -23.31 7.86
CA VAL A 569 18.47 -22.97 8.43
C VAL A 569 19.29 -24.24 8.56
N ALA A 570 20.56 -24.19 8.15
CA ALA A 570 21.49 -25.30 8.31
C ALA A 570 21.78 -25.55 9.80
N LEU A 571 21.89 -26.81 10.23
CA LEU A 571 22.13 -27.14 11.63
C LEU A 571 23.41 -26.49 12.19
N SER A 572 24.49 -26.41 11.39
CA SER A 572 25.75 -25.75 11.75
C SER A 572 25.58 -24.25 11.99
N GLU A 573 24.65 -23.58 11.32
CA GLU A 573 24.34 -22.17 11.57
C GLU A 573 23.63 -22.02 12.94
N ILE A 574 22.79 -22.97 13.32
CA ILE A 574 22.17 -23.02 14.65
C ILE A 574 23.22 -23.31 15.72
N GLU A 575 24.14 -24.24 15.46
CA GLU A 575 25.26 -24.56 16.36
C GLU A 575 26.22 -23.37 16.52
N ALA A 576 26.57 -22.70 15.43
CA ALA A 576 27.39 -21.49 15.45
C ALA A 576 26.69 -20.36 16.21
N PHE A 577 25.38 -20.19 16.00
CA PHE A 577 24.57 -19.24 16.75
C PHE A 577 24.53 -19.57 18.24
N ARG A 578 24.39 -20.84 18.63
CA ARG A 578 24.47 -21.29 20.04
C ARG A 578 25.86 -21.03 20.63
N ALA A 579 26.93 -21.30 19.89
CA ALA A 579 28.30 -21.10 20.33
C ALA A 579 28.65 -19.61 20.50
N ALA A 580 28.09 -18.74 19.67
CA ALA A 580 28.29 -17.29 19.73
C ALA A 580 27.41 -16.59 20.78
N LYS A 581 26.38 -17.26 21.32
CA LYS A 581 25.44 -16.65 22.26
C LYS A 581 26.12 -16.41 23.61
N LEU A 582 26.27 -15.14 23.98
CA LEU A 582 26.67 -14.75 25.33
C LEU A 582 25.57 -15.11 26.34
N PRO A 583 25.93 -15.48 27.59
CA PRO A 583 24.96 -15.62 28.67
C PRO A 583 24.19 -14.30 28.85
N ASN A 584 22.88 -14.37 29.06
CA ASN A 584 22.14 -13.19 29.46
C ASN A 584 22.10 -13.03 31.00
N LEU A 585 21.64 -11.88 31.49
CA LEU A 585 21.59 -11.56 32.92
C LEU A 585 20.77 -12.58 33.74
N ARG A 586 19.74 -13.18 33.14
CA ARG A 586 18.96 -14.25 33.76
C ARG A 586 19.74 -15.55 33.85
N ASP A 587 20.45 -15.93 32.80
CA ASP A 587 21.32 -17.11 32.81
C ASP A 587 22.40 -16.99 33.90
N VAL A 588 22.98 -15.79 34.06
CA VAL A 588 23.95 -15.47 35.12
C VAL A 588 23.30 -15.54 36.51
N ALA A 589 22.08 -15.00 36.66
CA ALA A 589 21.32 -15.05 37.90
C ALA A 589 21.05 -16.50 38.35
N GLU A 590 20.56 -17.34 37.43
CA GLU A 590 20.29 -18.75 37.68
C GLU A 590 21.57 -19.53 37.99
N ARG A 591 22.63 -19.33 37.19
CA ARG A 591 23.92 -20.01 37.36
C ARG A 591 24.55 -19.78 38.74
N HIS A 592 24.48 -18.55 39.24
CA HIS A 592 25.07 -18.17 40.54
C HIS A 592 24.07 -18.16 41.70
N GLN A 593 22.83 -18.61 41.45
CA GLN A 593 21.74 -18.63 42.43
C GLN A 593 21.50 -17.26 43.09
N VAL A 594 21.62 -16.19 42.29
CA VAL A 594 21.37 -14.81 42.73
C VAL A 594 20.03 -14.35 42.15
N ASP A 595 19.27 -13.58 42.94
CA ASP A 595 18.05 -12.96 42.46
C ASP A 595 18.31 -12.01 41.27
N TYR A 596 17.53 -12.17 40.19
CA TYR A 596 17.68 -11.37 38.97
C TYR A 596 17.61 -9.86 39.24
N HIS A 597 16.66 -9.40 40.07
CA HIS A 597 16.50 -7.97 40.38
C HIS A 597 17.66 -7.43 41.22
N ARG A 598 18.34 -8.28 41.98
CA ARG A 598 19.56 -7.92 42.69
C ARG A 598 20.70 -7.67 41.70
N LEU A 599 20.92 -8.58 40.75
CA LEU A 599 21.94 -8.41 39.70
C LEU A 599 21.65 -7.20 38.82
N TYR A 600 20.41 -7.02 38.38
CA TYR A 600 20.00 -5.87 37.55
C TYR A 600 20.26 -4.53 38.24
N ARG A 601 20.00 -4.41 39.55
CA ARG A 601 20.33 -3.19 40.30
C ARG A 601 21.84 -2.97 40.41
N THR A 602 22.62 -4.04 40.52
CA THR A 602 24.08 -3.93 40.55
C THR A 602 24.65 -3.46 39.21
N VAL A 603 24.05 -3.86 38.07
CA VAL A 603 24.40 -3.32 36.75
C VAL A 603 24.24 -1.81 36.71
N ASP A 604 23.06 -1.31 37.07
CA ASP A 604 22.72 0.12 37.08
C ASP A 604 23.65 0.91 38.03
N GLN A 605 23.94 0.35 39.20
CA GLN A 605 24.82 0.93 40.21
C GLN A 605 26.28 1.03 39.78
N LEU A 606 26.79 0.02 39.07
CA LEU A 606 28.15 0.03 38.54
C LEU A 606 28.27 0.85 37.25
N GLY A 607 27.14 1.30 36.68
CA GLY A 607 27.12 2.01 35.41
C GLY A 607 27.64 1.14 34.25
N ILE A 608 27.46 -0.18 34.33
CA ILE A 608 27.88 -1.09 33.26
C ILE A 608 26.89 -0.96 32.11
N GLU A 609 27.36 -0.47 30.97
CA GLU A 609 26.57 -0.46 29.75
C GLU A 609 26.51 -1.89 29.20
N LEU A 610 25.33 -2.48 29.23
CA LEU A 610 25.08 -3.82 28.68
C LEU A 610 24.29 -3.72 27.39
N GLU A 611 24.74 -4.46 26.37
CA GLU A 611 23.98 -4.63 25.15
C GLU A 611 22.78 -5.55 25.41
N ARG A 612 21.65 -5.25 24.76
CA ARG A 612 20.51 -6.16 24.76
C ARG A 612 20.75 -7.26 23.76
N ASP A 613 20.61 -8.50 24.21
CA ASP A 613 20.57 -9.66 23.34
C ASP A 613 19.39 -9.48 22.36
N PRO A 614 19.65 -9.41 21.05
CA PRO A 614 18.61 -9.18 20.03
C PRO A 614 17.60 -10.34 19.95
N VAL A 615 17.90 -11.46 20.59
CA VAL A 615 17.09 -12.68 20.65
C VAL A 615 16.22 -12.67 21.90
N THR A 616 16.81 -12.62 23.09
CA THR A 616 16.04 -12.71 24.35
C THR A 616 15.44 -11.37 24.80
N ASP A 617 15.90 -10.24 24.26
CA ASP A 617 15.64 -8.87 24.74
C ASP A 617 16.05 -8.65 26.21
N ASP A 618 16.86 -9.56 26.75
CA ASP A 618 17.53 -9.45 28.05
C ASP A 618 18.96 -8.94 27.85
N PHE A 619 19.65 -8.57 28.92
CA PHE A 619 20.99 -8.01 28.81
C PHE A 619 22.03 -9.11 28.59
N ALA A 620 22.78 -9.03 27.49
CA ALA A 620 23.92 -9.92 27.24
C ALA A 620 25.06 -9.55 28.19
N ILE A 621 25.64 -10.56 28.85
CA ILE A 621 26.70 -10.39 29.84
C ILE A 621 27.97 -11.02 29.29
N ASP A 622 28.97 -10.18 29.00
CA ASP A 622 30.31 -10.67 28.71
C ASP A 622 31.03 -11.14 29.99
N PRO A 623 32.10 -11.95 29.88
CA PRO A 623 32.79 -12.49 31.05
C PRO A 623 33.38 -11.43 32.00
N ALA A 624 33.75 -10.24 31.49
CA ALA A 624 34.29 -9.16 32.32
C ALA A 624 33.17 -8.47 33.12
N ALA A 625 32.01 -8.23 32.50
CA ALA A 625 30.82 -7.73 33.16
C ALA A 625 30.32 -8.73 34.22
N GLU A 626 30.27 -10.04 33.91
CA GLU A 626 29.91 -11.08 34.87
C GLU A 626 30.84 -11.06 36.10
N ALA A 627 32.16 -11.01 35.87
CA ALA A 627 33.15 -10.97 36.94
C ALA A 627 33.01 -9.70 37.82
N ALA A 628 32.76 -8.54 37.22
CA ALA A 628 32.57 -7.28 37.93
C ALA A 628 31.31 -7.29 38.81
N LEU A 629 30.19 -7.79 38.29
CA LEU A 629 28.93 -7.93 39.03
C LEU A 629 29.11 -8.85 40.24
N LEU A 630 29.74 -10.00 40.06
CA LEU A 630 29.97 -10.97 41.15
C LEU A 630 30.99 -10.46 42.17
N ALA A 631 31.98 -9.66 41.75
CA ALA A 631 32.90 -9.01 42.67
C ALA A 631 32.19 -7.99 43.56
N GLU A 632 31.32 -7.14 42.98
CA GLU A 632 30.57 -6.15 43.74
C GLU A 632 29.56 -6.79 44.69
N LEU A 633 28.85 -7.84 44.25
CA LEU A 633 27.93 -8.57 45.13
C LEU A 633 28.66 -9.16 46.33
N ARG A 634 29.83 -9.79 46.13
CA ARG A 634 30.66 -10.32 47.22
C ARG A 634 31.15 -9.22 48.15
N ARG A 635 31.55 -8.07 47.60
CA ARG A 635 32.00 -6.90 48.39
C ARG A 635 30.87 -6.37 49.27
N VAL A 636 29.67 -6.19 48.72
CA VAL A 636 28.49 -5.72 49.47
C VAL A 636 28.05 -6.74 50.52
N ASP A 637 28.09 -8.03 50.23
CA ASP A 637 27.78 -9.07 51.22
C ASP A 637 28.80 -9.09 52.37
N ALA A 638 30.09 -8.94 52.05
CA ALA A 638 31.14 -8.80 53.07
C ALA A 638 30.97 -7.54 53.93
N LEU A 639 30.52 -6.42 53.35
CA LEU A 639 30.20 -5.19 54.10
C LEU A 639 28.99 -5.41 55.04
N ARG A 640 27.92 -6.04 54.54
CA ARG A 640 26.71 -6.32 55.32
C ARG A 640 26.91 -7.34 56.43
N ALA A 641 27.89 -8.24 56.29
CA ALA A 641 28.24 -9.20 57.33
C ALA A 641 28.91 -8.53 58.55
N ARG A 642 29.69 -7.47 58.33
CA ARG A 642 30.48 -6.79 59.38
C ARG A 642 29.90 -5.44 59.83
N ALA A 643 28.97 -4.87 59.08
CA ALA A 643 28.37 -3.57 59.36
C ALA A 643 26.89 -3.55 58.93
N CYS A 644 26.10 -2.67 59.55
CA CYS A 644 24.68 -2.50 59.21
C CYS A 644 24.39 -1.06 58.81
N THR A 645 23.33 -0.83 58.02
CA THR A 645 22.97 0.54 57.62
C THR A 645 22.58 1.39 58.83
N VAL A 646 22.72 2.72 58.75
CA VAL A 646 22.26 3.63 59.82
C VAL A 646 20.77 3.40 60.16
N ALA A 647 19.95 3.07 59.17
CA ALA A 647 18.54 2.76 59.36
C ALA A 647 18.32 1.46 60.14
N ASP A 648 19.07 0.40 59.82
CA ASP A 648 18.97 -0.86 60.55
C ASP A 648 19.55 -0.75 61.96
N ALA A 649 20.65 -0.03 62.15
CA ALA A 649 21.18 0.30 63.47
C ALA A 649 20.15 1.06 64.32
N ALA A 650 19.46 2.05 63.74
CA ALA A 650 18.38 2.78 64.42
C ALA A 650 17.24 1.84 64.85
N ARG A 651 16.84 0.92 63.97
CA ARG A 651 15.82 -0.09 64.26
C ARG A 651 16.26 -1.03 65.39
N ARG A 652 17.49 -1.54 65.34
CA ARG A 652 18.06 -2.48 66.32
C ARG A 652 18.27 -1.83 67.69
N LEU A 653 18.78 -0.60 67.73
CA LEU A 653 18.95 0.19 68.96
C LEU A 653 17.63 0.77 69.49
N ARG A 654 16.52 0.64 68.74
CA ARG A 654 15.21 1.26 69.02
C ARG A 654 15.32 2.78 69.25
N LYS A 655 16.13 3.45 68.43
CA LYS A 655 16.34 4.90 68.48
C LYS A 655 15.89 5.55 67.18
N ALA A 656 15.56 6.83 67.23
CA ALA A 656 15.30 7.59 66.01
C ALA A 656 16.56 7.68 65.14
N HIS A 657 16.39 7.73 63.83
CA HIS A 657 17.50 7.83 62.87
C HIS A 657 18.38 9.07 63.11
N SER A 658 17.79 10.19 63.54
CA SER A 658 18.50 11.41 63.96
C SER A 658 19.40 11.18 65.18
N THR A 659 18.96 10.36 66.13
CA THR A 659 19.74 9.99 67.31
C THR A 659 20.95 9.15 66.93
N VAL A 660 20.79 8.14 66.06
CA VAL A 660 21.95 7.34 65.60
C VAL A 660 22.98 8.19 64.86
N ARG A 661 22.53 9.14 64.03
CA ARG A 661 23.44 10.12 63.41
C ARG A 661 24.18 11.00 64.43
N LEU A 662 23.52 11.37 65.53
CA LEU A 662 24.15 12.10 66.62
C LEU A 662 25.20 11.24 67.34
N LEU A 663 24.91 9.96 67.58
CA LEU A 663 25.86 9.01 68.19
C LEU A 663 27.11 8.83 67.33
N VAL A 664 26.95 8.73 66.01
CA VAL A 664 28.07 8.75 65.06
C VAL A 664 28.88 10.03 65.16
N ARG A 665 28.24 11.21 65.19
CA ARG A 665 28.95 12.50 65.33
C ARG A 665 29.71 12.64 66.66
N ARG A 666 29.24 11.98 67.71
CA ARG A 666 29.88 11.96 69.03
C ARG A 666 31.00 10.91 69.16
N GLY A 667 31.22 10.09 68.14
CA GLY A 667 32.19 8.98 68.19
C GLY A 667 31.73 7.80 69.04
N GLU A 668 30.44 7.74 69.37
CA GLU A 668 29.84 6.59 70.08
C GLU A 668 29.48 5.47 69.07
N LEU A 669 29.10 5.88 67.86
CA LEU A 669 28.92 5.14 66.59
C LEU A 669 30.17 5.13 65.69
N ASP A 670 30.82 3.98 65.42
CA ASP A 670 31.87 3.93 64.39
C ASP A 670 31.27 3.62 63.01
N VAL A 671 31.65 4.41 62.01
CA VAL A 671 31.22 4.23 60.61
C VAL A 671 32.26 3.40 59.88
N ASP A 672 31.82 2.36 59.17
CA ASP A 672 32.69 1.57 58.29
C ASP A 672 33.26 2.48 57.19
N SER A 673 34.54 2.31 56.85
CA SER A 673 35.19 3.13 55.83
C SER A 673 34.64 2.85 54.43
N GLU A 674 34.03 1.67 54.22
CA GLU A 674 33.35 1.32 52.99
C GLU A 674 31.86 1.75 52.99
N THR A 675 31.37 2.01 51.78
CA THR A 675 29.94 2.22 51.51
C THR A 675 29.48 1.26 50.41
N ASP A 676 28.18 1.01 50.33
CA ASP A 676 27.62 0.38 49.15
C ASP A 676 27.48 1.39 48.00
N ALA A 677 27.13 0.92 46.81
CA ALA A 677 26.99 1.78 45.64
C ALA A 677 25.89 2.87 45.76
N SER A 678 25.03 2.83 46.80
CA SER A 678 24.07 3.91 47.09
C SER A 678 24.69 5.07 47.87
N GLY A 679 25.96 4.94 48.31
CA GLY A 679 26.63 5.89 49.19
C GLY A 679 26.08 5.88 50.62
N ALA A 680 25.30 4.86 50.99
CA ALA A 680 24.78 4.73 52.34
C ALA A 680 25.94 4.50 53.32
N ARG A 681 25.91 5.20 54.46
CA ARG A 681 26.85 4.98 55.55
C ARG A 681 26.48 3.71 56.31
N TYR A 682 27.49 2.91 56.64
CA TYR A 682 27.35 1.69 57.43
C TYR A 682 27.98 1.88 58.80
N ILE A 683 27.36 1.36 59.84
CA ILE A 683 27.85 1.36 61.22
C ILE A 683 28.42 -0.02 61.50
N THR A 684 29.67 -0.06 61.98
CA THR A 684 30.35 -1.34 62.27
C THR A 684 29.56 -2.11 63.32
N GLN A 685 29.40 -3.41 63.12
CA GLN A 685 28.64 -4.28 64.02
C GLN A 685 29.27 -4.25 65.43
N GLU A 686 30.59 -4.15 65.51
CA GLU A 686 31.34 -4.03 66.77
C GLU A 686 30.97 -2.77 67.57
N SER A 687 30.94 -1.58 66.94
CA SER A 687 30.57 -0.34 67.65
C SER A 687 29.10 -0.34 68.04
N HIS A 688 28.24 -0.86 67.17
CA HIS A 688 26.82 -1.07 67.47
C HIS A 688 26.63 -1.95 68.71
N ASP A 689 27.29 -3.10 68.78
CA ASP A 689 27.12 -4.07 69.86
C ASP A 689 27.74 -3.58 71.18
N ARG A 690 28.89 -2.89 71.11
CA ARG A 690 29.48 -2.18 72.24
C ARG A 690 28.52 -1.14 72.83
N TYR A 691 27.91 -0.32 71.98
CA TYR A 691 26.95 0.70 72.43
C TYR A 691 25.68 0.08 73.02
N LEU A 692 25.18 -1.00 72.42
CA LEU A 692 24.04 -1.76 72.94
C LEU A 692 24.35 -2.34 74.32
N GLY A 693 25.56 -2.89 74.52
CA GLY A 693 26.03 -3.38 75.82
C GLY A 693 26.04 -2.29 76.90
N ILE A 694 26.49 -1.07 76.56
CA ILE A 694 26.46 0.08 77.47
C ILE A 694 25.01 0.46 77.82
N CYS A 695 24.12 0.49 76.83
CA CYS A 695 22.70 0.79 77.06
C CYS A 695 22.05 -0.24 78.00
N MET A 696 22.36 -1.53 77.83
CA MET A 696 21.83 -2.59 78.69
C MET A 696 22.41 -2.53 80.12
N ALA A 697 23.69 -2.18 80.27
CA ALA A 697 24.31 -1.99 81.58
C ALA A 697 23.70 -0.81 82.36
N LEU A 698 23.36 0.30 81.67
CA LEU A 698 22.71 1.48 82.25
C LEU A 698 21.22 1.28 82.56
N HIS A 699 20.58 0.25 81.99
CA HIS A 699 19.17 -0.08 82.20
C HIS A 699 18.94 -1.25 83.17
N ARG A 700 19.93 -1.65 83.99
CA ARG A 700 19.66 -2.55 85.12
C ARG A 700 18.70 -1.85 86.10
N PRO A 701 17.49 -2.38 86.34
CA PRO A 701 16.48 -1.68 87.12
C PRO A 701 16.81 -1.73 88.62
N TRP A 702 16.80 -0.56 89.24
CA TRP A 702 16.79 -0.34 90.69
C TRP A 702 15.43 -0.86 91.23
N GLN A 703 15.28 -2.18 91.38
CA GLN A 703 14.13 -2.80 92.02
C GLN A 703 14.38 -2.96 93.52
N ALA A 704 13.92 -2.00 94.32
CA ALA A 704 13.59 -2.23 95.71
C ALA A 704 12.34 -1.42 96.09
N GLY A 705 11.20 -2.12 96.10
CA GLY A 705 10.08 -1.82 96.98
C GLY A 705 9.09 -0.77 96.50
N ARG A 706 7.93 -1.20 96.00
CA ARG A 706 6.66 -1.23 96.77
C ARG A 706 5.47 -1.65 95.88
N PRO A 707 4.40 -2.17 96.50
CA PRO A 707 3.59 -3.25 95.96
C PRO A 707 2.36 -2.78 95.18
N SER A 708 1.94 -3.66 94.28
CA SER A 708 0.76 -3.51 93.43
C SER A 708 -0.54 -3.56 94.23
N ARG A 709 -1.43 -2.61 93.95
CA ARG A 709 -2.87 -2.81 94.14
C ARG A 709 -3.47 -3.24 92.82
N ALA A 710 -4.01 -4.47 92.83
CA ALA A 710 -5.11 -4.89 91.97
C ALA A 710 -6.26 -3.86 92.07
N THR A 711 -7.17 -3.70 91.12
CA THR A 711 -8.11 -4.70 90.59
C THR A 711 -8.88 -4.03 89.42
N PRO A 712 -9.98 -4.59 88.85
CA PRO A 712 -9.96 -5.27 87.56
C PRO A 712 -10.91 -4.68 86.49
N GLY A 713 -10.69 -5.14 85.25
CA GLY A 713 -11.69 -5.73 84.36
C GLY A 713 -13.03 -5.02 84.12
N ARG A 714 -13.36 -4.83 82.83
CA ARG A 714 -14.73 -5.07 82.36
C ARG A 714 -14.77 -5.52 80.91
N ARG A 715 -15.51 -6.60 80.71
CA ARG A 715 -15.93 -7.21 79.44
C ARG A 715 -17.02 -6.37 78.76
N ARG A 716 -16.95 -6.36 77.43
CA ARG A 716 -18.00 -6.40 76.38
C ARG A 716 -19.36 -5.72 76.65
N ALA A 717 -19.73 -4.83 75.74
CA ALA A 717 -20.77 -5.09 74.73
C ALA A 717 -20.30 -4.48 73.41
#